data_AF-A0A8T1YEF6-F1
#
_entry.id   AF-A0A8T1YEF6-F1
#
_cell.length_a   1.000
_cell.length_b   1.000
_cell.length_c   1.000
_cell.angle_alpha   90.00
_cell.angle_beta   90.00
_cell.angle_gamma   90.00
#
_symmetry.space_group_name_H-M   'P 1'
#
loop_
_entity.id
_entity.type
_entity.pdbx_description
1 polymer ?
#
loop_
_entity_poly.entity_id
_entity_poly.type
_entity_poly.pdbx_seq_one_letter_code
_entity_poly.pdbx_strand_id
1 'polypeptide(L)'
;MWNNDGTPLAPPGTYGSRMQTPTQPADHPSYTAPSNRNPPTEPTSEDAEAKLEKKARTWMQLNSKRYGDKRKFGFVETKKEDMPPEHVRKIIRDHGDMSSKKHGLDKRVYLGALKFVPHAVFKLLENMPMPWEQVRDVKVLYHITGAITFVNEVPWVVEPIYMAQWGSMWIMMRREKRDRRHFKRMRFPPFDDEEPPLDYADNLLDVDPLEPIQLELNEEEDSAVYSWFYDHKPLVKTKLINGPSYQTWNLSLPIMSTLHRLAAQLLSDLVDRNYFYLFDMPSFFTAKALNMCIPGGPKFEPLYRDMEKGDEDWNEFNDINKLIIRSPLRTEYRVAFPHLYNNRPRKVKLCVYHTPMIMYIKTEDPDLPAFYYDPLVHPISNSSNTNKEHRKSNGYDDDEDDFVLPEGVQPLLNNSPLYTETTAAGISLLFAPRPFNMRSGRTRRAEDIPLVAEWFKEHCPPAYPVKVRVSYQKLLKCYVLNELHHRPPKSQKKKHLFRSLAATKFFQSTELDWVEVGLQVCRQGYNMLNLLIHRKNLNYLHLDYNFNLKPVKTLTTKERKKSRFGNAFHLCREILRVTKLVVDANVQFRLGNVDAFQLADGLQYIFSHVGQLTGMYRYKYRLMRQIRMCKDLKHLIYYRFNTGPVGKGPGCGFWAPMWRVWLFFLRGIVPLLERWLGNLLARQFEGRQREWPKQSQNRELKAILIWSFELLSCMMSLMQCQRVSSKIKRGRYCSTLVRHGGVGKLIYHGRSLDYLWQLRI
;
A
#
# COMPACT_ATOMS: atom_id res chain seq x y z
N MET A 1 11.67 22.15 -37.80
CA MET A 1 12.54 23.18 -38.40
C MET A 1 13.61 23.52 -37.39
N TRP A 2 14.83 23.04 -37.66
CA TRP A 2 16.04 23.50 -36.99
C TRP A 2 16.40 24.88 -37.53
N ASN A 3 16.95 25.74 -36.66
CA ASN A 3 18.16 26.47 -37.00
C ASN A 3 18.96 26.70 -35.73
N ASN A 4 20.25 26.39 -35.87
CA ASN A 4 21.33 26.47 -34.92
C ASN A 4 22.11 27.74 -35.29
N ASP A 5 22.49 28.58 -34.34
CA ASP A 5 23.67 29.43 -34.47
C ASP A 5 24.15 29.80 -33.07
N GLY A 6 25.41 29.48 -32.80
CA GLY A 6 26.03 29.58 -31.48
C GLY A 6 26.82 30.86 -31.29
N THR A 7 26.82 31.36 -30.06
CA THR A 7 27.95 32.01 -29.38
C THR A 7 27.64 32.08 -27.87
N PRO A 8 28.60 31.81 -26.96
CA PRO A 8 28.35 31.84 -25.52
C PRO A 8 28.51 33.26 -24.96
N LEU A 9 27.40 33.88 -24.56
CA LEU A 9 27.37 35.14 -23.80
C LEU A 9 27.64 34.89 -22.30
N ALA A 10 28.62 35.61 -21.77
CA ALA A 10 28.96 35.66 -20.34
C ALA A 10 27.76 36.14 -19.49
N PRO A 11 27.66 35.72 -18.21
CA PRO A 11 26.53 36.11 -17.37
C PRO A 11 26.61 37.59 -16.94
N PRO A 12 25.46 38.28 -16.81
CA PRO A 12 25.40 39.71 -16.52
C PRO A 12 25.65 40.03 -15.04
N GLY A 13 26.24 41.20 -14.81
CA GLY A 13 26.50 41.76 -13.49
C GLY A 13 25.23 42.10 -12.72
N THR A 14 25.29 41.92 -11.40
CA THR A 14 24.25 42.34 -10.45
C THR A 14 24.67 43.62 -9.74
N TYR A 15 24.02 44.72 -10.09
CA TYR A 15 23.96 45.92 -9.26
C TYR A 15 23.03 45.69 -8.05
N GLY A 16 23.56 45.98 -6.85
CA GLY A 16 22.91 46.67 -5.73
C GLY A 16 21.55 46.22 -5.17
N SER A 17 21.57 45.69 -3.93
CA SER A 17 20.66 46.14 -2.87
C SER A 17 21.14 45.75 -1.47
N ARG A 18 21.69 46.75 -0.78
CA ARG A 18 21.46 47.15 0.62
C ARG A 18 21.29 46.01 1.65
N MET A 19 22.34 45.72 2.41
CA MET A 19 22.23 45.08 3.73
C MET A 19 22.63 46.06 4.85
N GLN A 20 21.71 46.15 5.81
CA GLN A 20 21.81 46.85 7.08
C GLN A 20 22.93 46.25 7.95
N THR A 21 23.67 47.12 8.61
CA THR A 21 24.65 46.84 9.66
C THR A 21 23.98 46.39 10.96
N PRO A 22 24.52 45.39 11.69
CA PRO A 22 24.19 45.17 13.09
C PRO A 22 25.01 46.08 14.01
N THR A 23 24.31 46.67 14.96
CA THR A 23 24.78 47.47 16.09
C THR A 23 25.69 46.67 17.04
N GLN A 24 26.82 47.28 17.44
CA GLN A 24 27.59 46.90 18.64
C GLN A 24 27.29 47.88 19.79
N PRO A 25 27.37 47.46 21.07
CA PRO A 25 27.34 48.37 22.20
C PRO A 25 28.75 48.70 22.74
N ALA A 26 28.78 49.89 23.35
CA ALA A 26 29.58 50.29 24.51
C ALA A 26 30.95 50.98 24.33
N ASP A 27 30.98 52.17 24.94
CA ASP A 27 32.03 52.80 25.74
C ASP A 27 33.23 53.48 25.05
N HIS A 28 33.11 54.82 25.00
CA HIS A 28 34.25 55.73 24.98
C HIS A 28 34.65 56.09 26.42
N PRO A 29 35.95 56.25 26.68
CA PRO A 29 36.38 57.48 27.29
C PRO A 29 37.44 58.19 26.43
N SER A 30 37.22 59.49 26.34
CA SER A 30 38.07 60.54 25.79
C SER A 30 39.49 60.54 26.34
N TYR A 31 40.49 60.67 25.47
CA TYR A 31 41.77 61.29 25.82
C TYR A 31 42.28 62.19 24.70
N THR A 32 42.51 63.44 25.10
CA THR A 32 43.26 64.49 24.42
C THR A 32 44.73 64.09 24.28
N ALA A 33 45.31 64.43 23.13
CA ALA A 33 46.75 64.33 22.89
C ALA A 33 47.54 65.31 23.76
N PRO A 34 48.83 64.99 24.00
CA PRO A 34 49.85 65.99 23.74
C PRO A 34 50.92 65.46 22.77
N SER A 35 51.33 66.38 21.91
CA SER A 35 52.46 66.29 21.00
C SER A 35 53.78 66.05 21.75
N ASN A 36 54.55 65.07 21.31
CA ASN A 36 56.00 65.24 21.26
C ASN A 36 56.58 64.49 20.06
N ARG A 37 57.26 65.25 19.19
CA ARG A 37 58.00 64.74 18.03
C ARG A 37 59.32 64.17 18.51
N ASN A 38 59.52 62.87 18.37
CA ASN A 38 60.84 62.24 18.24
C ASN A 38 60.83 61.39 16.96
N PRO A 39 61.95 61.32 16.21
CA PRO A 39 61.99 60.63 14.92
C PRO A 39 61.76 59.12 15.11
N PRO A 40 61.24 58.41 14.09
CA PRO A 40 60.91 56.99 14.23
C PRO A 40 62.20 56.19 14.45
N THR A 41 62.36 55.61 15.63
CA THR A 41 63.29 54.50 15.83
C THR A 41 62.88 53.37 14.90
N GLU A 42 63.75 53.05 13.94
CA GLU A 42 63.59 51.87 13.11
C GLU A 42 63.37 50.64 14.03
N PRO A 43 62.35 49.81 13.77
CA PRO A 43 62.15 48.61 14.54
C PRO A 43 63.39 47.73 14.41
N THR A 44 63.92 47.26 15.54
CA THR A 44 64.95 46.22 15.57
C THR A 44 64.45 45.00 14.77
N SER A 45 65.34 44.36 14.01
CA SER A 45 64.99 43.23 13.13
C SER A 45 64.23 42.12 13.86
N GLU A 46 64.58 41.88 15.12
CA GLU A 46 63.97 40.85 15.98
C GLU A 46 62.49 41.15 16.32
N ASP A 47 62.13 42.42 16.57
CA ASP A 47 60.74 42.80 16.87
C ASP A 47 59.85 42.79 15.62
N ALA A 48 60.44 43.07 14.46
CA ALA A 48 59.78 42.94 13.17
C ALA A 48 59.53 41.45 12.84
N GLU A 49 60.50 40.58 13.09
CA GLU A 49 60.37 39.12 12.93
C GLU A 49 59.32 38.52 13.87
N ALA A 50 59.31 38.89 15.15
CA ALA A 50 58.31 38.41 16.11
C ALA A 50 56.88 38.84 15.74
N LYS A 51 56.69 40.05 15.19
CA LYS A 51 55.39 40.50 14.64
C LYS A 51 55.02 39.74 13.37
N LEU A 52 55.99 39.46 12.50
CA LEU A 52 55.78 38.69 11.27
C LEU A 52 55.38 37.24 11.58
N GLU A 53 56.03 36.61 12.56
CA GLU A 53 55.74 35.25 13.00
C GLU A 53 54.35 35.16 13.64
N LYS A 54 54.00 36.12 14.52
CA LYS A 54 52.62 36.22 15.04
C LYS A 54 51.61 36.35 13.91
N LYS A 55 51.84 37.23 12.93
CA LYS A 55 50.97 37.42 11.76
C LYS A 55 50.87 36.15 10.91
N ALA A 56 51.97 35.42 10.73
CA ALA A 56 52.01 34.14 10.02
C ALA A 56 51.19 33.07 10.76
N ARG A 57 51.30 32.97 12.08
CA ARG A 57 50.49 32.07 12.91
C ARG A 57 49.00 32.41 12.83
N THR A 58 48.62 33.70 12.94
CA THR A 58 47.21 34.10 12.78
C THR A 58 46.71 33.81 11.38
N TRP A 59 47.53 34.04 10.35
CA TRP A 59 47.20 33.70 8.97
C TRP A 59 46.99 32.21 8.79
N MET A 60 47.89 31.36 9.31
CA MET A 60 47.75 29.90 9.25
C MET A 60 46.48 29.42 9.97
N GLN A 61 46.18 29.93 11.16
CA GLN A 61 44.95 29.60 11.89
C GLN A 61 43.70 30.03 11.13
N LEU A 62 43.72 31.22 10.53
CA LEU A 62 42.62 31.75 9.74
C LEU A 62 42.43 30.94 8.46
N ASN A 63 43.51 30.57 7.78
CA ASN A 63 43.48 29.79 6.54
C ASN A 63 43.01 28.36 6.81
N SER A 64 43.53 27.71 7.86
CA SER A 64 43.09 26.40 8.33
C SER A 64 41.59 26.38 8.70
N LYS A 65 41.12 27.41 9.42
CA LYS A 65 39.68 27.54 9.75
C LYS A 65 38.82 27.87 8.53
N ARG A 66 39.31 28.68 7.59
CA ARG A 66 38.57 29.15 6.41
C ARG A 66 38.42 28.06 5.36
N TYR A 67 39.48 27.29 5.09
CA TYR A 67 39.52 26.24 4.08
C TYR A 67 39.43 24.81 4.66
N GLY A 68 39.01 24.69 5.92
CA GLY A 68 38.74 23.38 6.53
C GLY A 68 37.61 22.63 5.80
N ASP A 69 37.65 21.30 5.85
CA ASP A 69 36.76 20.44 5.06
C ASP A 69 35.27 20.71 5.27
N LYS A 70 34.88 21.13 6.48
CA LYS A 70 33.50 21.49 6.83
C LYS A 70 32.96 22.72 6.10
N ARG A 71 33.84 23.55 5.52
CA ARG A 71 33.49 24.79 4.81
C ARG A 71 33.57 24.66 3.29
N LYS A 72 33.91 23.47 2.78
CA LYS A 72 33.90 23.20 1.33
C LYS A 72 32.49 23.38 0.77
N PHE A 73 32.38 24.00 -0.41
CA PHE A 73 31.11 24.11 -1.11
C PHE A 73 30.59 22.69 -1.45
N GLY A 74 29.35 22.39 -1.06
CA GLY A 74 28.79 21.04 -1.16
C GLY A 74 29.10 20.12 0.03
N PHE A 75 29.72 20.62 1.10
CA PHE A 75 29.85 19.88 2.35
C PHE A 75 28.45 19.54 2.91
N VAL A 76 28.19 18.25 3.07
CA VAL A 76 26.96 17.74 3.68
C VAL A 76 27.28 17.51 5.16
N GLU A 77 26.57 18.22 6.02
CA GLU A 77 26.68 18.07 7.46
C GLU A 77 26.39 16.62 7.88
N THR A 78 27.01 16.18 8.97
CA THR A 78 26.85 14.83 9.50
C THR A 78 25.37 14.51 9.72
N LYS A 79 24.97 13.31 9.31
CA LYS A 79 23.61 12.82 9.47
C LYS A 79 23.22 12.89 10.95
N LYS A 80 22.00 13.35 11.25
CA LYS A 80 21.45 13.29 12.60
C LYS A 80 21.52 11.86 13.13
N GLU A 81 22.08 11.72 14.31
CA GLU A 81 22.11 10.47 15.06
C GLU A 81 20.77 10.21 15.74
N ASP A 82 20.56 8.95 16.11
CA ASP A 82 19.35 8.56 16.82
C ASP A 82 19.44 9.05 18.28
N MET A 83 18.35 9.64 18.76
CA MET A 83 18.20 10.10 20.15
C MET A 83 17.89 8.91 21.06
N PRO A 84 18.16 9.01 22.38
CA PRO A 84 17.72 7.99 23.33
C PRO A 84 16.20 7.85 23.37
N PRO A 85 15.66 6.61 23.50
CA PRO A 85 14.21 6.36 23.49
C PRO A 85 13.47 7.00 24.67
N GLU A 86 14.14 7.21 25.81
CA GLU A 86 13.59 7.88 26.98
C GLU A 86 13.22 9.33 26.69
N HIS A 87 13.91 9.98 25.75
CA HIS A 87 13.66 11.37 25.39
C HIS A 87 12.23 11.57 24.88
N VAL A 88 11.79 10.74 23.92
CA VAL A 88 10.43 10.83 23.37
C VAL A 88 9.37 10.36 24.37
N ARG A 89 9.66 9.33 25.17
CA ARG A 89 8.78 8.86 26.26
C ARG A 89 8.46 9.97 27.24
N LYS A 90 9.51 10.65 27.72
CA LYS A 90 9.37 11.78 28.66
C LYS A 90 8.58 12.93 28.05
N ILE A 91 8.86 13.31 26.79
CA ILE A 91 8.12 14.37 26.11
C ILE A 91 6.63 14.03 26.05
N ILE A 92 6.26 12.81 25.64
CA ILE A 92 4.85 12.42 25.49
C ILE A 92 4.15 12.34 26.84
N ARG A 93 4.83 11.86 27.89
CA ARG A 93 4.32 11.83 29.27
C ARG A 93 4.09 13.25 29.81
N ASP A 94 5.05 14.15 29.65
CA ASP A 94 4.97 15.55 30.12
C ASP A 94 3.84 16.34 29.45
N HIS A 95 3.58 16.09 28.16
CA HIS A 95 2.50 16.76 27.42
C HIS A 95 1.11 16.21 27.77
N GLY A 96 1.01 14.94 28.19
CA GLY A 96 -0.22 14.31 28.67
C GLY A 96 -1.40 14.46 27.70
N ASP A 97 -2.50 15.02 28.20
CA ASP A 97 -3.75 15.30 27.46
C ASP A 97 -3.83 16.74 26.91
N MET A 98 -2.75 17.52 27.05
CA MET A 98 -2.69 18.95 26.70
C MET A 98 -3.67 19.84 27.50
N SER A 99 -4.12 19.42 28.69
CA SER A 99 -4.91 20.27 29.59
C SER A 99 -4.08 21.40 30.21
N SER A 100 -2.81 21.12 30.54
CA SER A 100 -1.89 22.06 31.18
C SER A 100 -1.69 23.36 30.40
N LYS A 101 -1.65 24.49 31.12
CA LYS A 101 -1.36 25.82 30.54
C LYS A 101 0.09 25.96 30.07
N LYS A 102 1.02 25.18 30.65
CA LYS A 102 2.46 25.19 30.31
C LYS A 102 2.70 24.93 28.82
N HIS A 103 1.92 24.01 28.23
CA HIS A 103 2.02 23.60 26.83
C HIS A 103 1.01 24.31 25.92
N GLY A 104 0.58 25.52 26.29
CA GLY A 104 -0.42 26.29 25.54
C GLY A 104 0.00 26.60 24.10
N LEU A 105 1.28 26.89 23.88
CA LEU A 105 1.84 27.19 22.55
C LEU A 105 1.84 25.95 21.63
N ASP A 106 2.08 24.77 22.21
CA ASP A 106 2.20 23.51 21.47
C ASP A 106 0.84 22.98 20.97
N LYS A 107 -0.28 23.41 21.57
CA LYS A 107 -1.64 23.04 21.13
C LYS A 107 -1.89 23.32 19.65
N ARG A 108 -1.30 24.39 19.11
CA ARG A 108 -1.42 24.74 17.68
C ARG A 108 -0.67 23.72 16.80
N VAL A 109 0.49 23.26 17.25
CA VAL A 109 1.32 22.28 16.53
C VAL A 109 0.63 20.93 16.50
N TYR A 110 0.08 20.46 17.63
CA TYR A 110 -0.72 19.23 17.69
C TYR A 110 -1.90 19.26 16.71
N LEU A 111 -2.68 20.36 16.68
CA LEU A 111 -3.76 20.51 15.70
C LEU A 111 -3.26 20.51 14.26
N GLY A 112 -2.11 21.14 13.98
CA GLY A 112 -1.49 21.12 12.64
C GLY A 112 -1.07 19.71 12.21
N ALA A 113 -0.57 18.90 13.15
CA ALA A 113 -0.13 17.54 12.91
C ALA A 113 -1.28 16.58 12.57
N LEU A 114 -2.54 16.91 12.92
CA LEU A 114 -3.73 16.13 12.55
C LEU A 114 -3.82 15.83 11.06
N LYS A 115 -3.29 16.74 10.21
CA LYS A 115 -3.22 16.53 8.75
C LYS A 115 -2.48 15.24 8.38
N PHE A 116 -1.42 14.89 9.11
CA PHE A 116 -0.52 13.79 8.79
C PHE A 116 -0.82 12.48 9.55
N VAL A 117 -1.82 12.48 10.44
CA VAL A 117 -2.26 11.28 11.17
C VAL A 117 -2.57 10.10 10.24
N PRO A 118 -3.26 10.27 9.08
CA PRO A 118 -3.47 9.15 8.16
C PRO A 118 -2.16 8.50 7.66
N HIS A 119 -1.10 9.30 7.46
CA HIS A 119 0.22 8.78 7.08
C HIS A 119 0.89 8.05 8.24
N ALA A 120 0.81 8.57 9.48
CA ALA A 120 1.33 7.90 10.66
C ALA A 120 0.67 6.52 10.87
N VAL A 121 -0.66 6.47 10.79
CA VAL A 121 -1.44 5.23 10.88
C VAL A 121 -1.06 4.25 9.77
N PHE A 122 -0.92 4.72 8.53
CA PHE A 122 -0.50 3.85 7.42
C PHE A 122 0.86 3.18 7.70
N LYS A 123 1.85 3.96 8.14
CA LYS A 123 3.20 3.45 8.43
C LYS A 123 3.25 2.55 9.67
N LEU A 124 2.43 2.83 10.68
CA LEU A 124 2.28 1.98 11.85
C LEU A 124 1.72 0.61 11.46
N LEU A 125 0.60 0.59 10.73
CA LEU A 125 -0.05 -0.67 10.33
C LEU A 125 0.75 -1.43 9.26
N GLU A 126 1.54 -0.75 8.42
CA GLU A 126 2.45 -1.40 7.47
C GLU A 126 3.56 -2.19 8.19
N ASN A 127 3.97 -1.79 9.39
CA ASN A 127 5.06 -2.42 10.15
C ASN A 127 4.58 -3.27 11.33
N MET A 128 3.34 -3.79 11.30
CA MET A 128 2.83 -4.70 12.34
C MET A 128 3.73 -5.93 12.55
N PRO A 129 4.07 -6.29 13.81
CA PRO A 129 4.78 -7.52 14.13
C PRO A 129 4.10 -8.73 13.50
N MET A 130 4.90 -9.63 12.94
CA MET A 130 4.38 -10.88 12.37
C MET A 130 4.14 -11.91 13.49
N PRO A 131 3.29 -12.93 13.32
CA PRO A 131 2.88 -13.81 14.42
C PRO A 131 4.02 -14.63 15.07
N TRP A 132 5.15 -14.77 14.38
CA TRP A 132 6.35 -15.45 14.86
C TRP A 132 7.32 -14.52 15.61
N GLU A 133 7.03 -13.22 15.68
CA GLU A 133 7.82 -12.23 16.40
C GLU A 133 7.11 -11.85 17.71
N GLN A 134 7.86 -11.77 18.82
CA GLN A 134 7.34 -11.27 20.10
C GLN A 134 7.33 -9.74 20.17
N VAL A 135 8.46 -9.15 19.79
CA VAL A 135 8.73 -7.72 19.84
C VAL A 135 9.33 -7.32 18.50
N ARG A 136 9.00 -6.10 18.05
CA ARG A 136 9.61 -5.51 16.88
C ARG A 136 10.00 -4.08 17.20
N ASP A 137 11.30 -3.83 17.24
CA ASP A 137 11.83 -2.49 17.26
C ASP A 137 11.81 -1.89 15.86
N VAL A 138 11.31 -0.66 15.78
CA VAL A 138 11.15 0.08 14.53
C VAL A 138 11.79 1.44 14.65
N LYS A 139 12.40 1.91 13.56
CA LYS A 139 12.88 3.29 13.47
C LYS A 139 11.72 4.26 13.41
N VAL A 140 11.81 5.27 14.25
CA VAL A 140 10.76 6.26 14.48
C VAL A 140 11.29 7.65 14.17
N LEU A 141 10.47 8.44 13.50
CA LEU A 141 10.66 9.86 13.28
C LEU A 141 9.56 10.61 14.04
N TYR A 142 9.93 11.33 15.09
CA TYR A 142 8.97 12.02 15.97
C TYR A 142 9.22 13.53 15.98
N HIS A 143 8.14 14.29 16.19
CA HIS A 143 8.23 15.74 16.37
C HIS A 143 8.81 16.09 17.75
N ILE A 144 9.68 17.11 17.85
CA ILE A 144 10.35 17.50 19.11
C ILE A 144 9.39 17.80 20.28
N THR A 145 8.15 18.19 20.00
CA THR A 145 7.10 18.43 21.02
C THR A 145 6.23 17.21 21.29
N GLY A 146 6.52 16.03 20.71
CA GLY A 146 5.69 14.84 20.82
C GLY A 146 4.35 14.92 20.06
N ALA A 147 4.18 15.90 19.17
CA ALA A 147 2.93 16.14 18.46
C ALA A 147 2.52 14.95 17.58
N ILE A 148 3.46 14.34 16.86
CA ILE A 148 3.21 13.17 16.02
C ILE A 148 4.45 12.28 15.94
N THR A 149 4.22 10.98 15.90
CA THR A 149 5.23 9.94 15.74
C THR A 149 4.99 9.18 14.44
N PHE A 150 6.01 9.03 13.59
CA PHE A 150 5.96 8.26 12.35
C PHE A 150 6.91 7.06 12.42
N VAL A 151 6.46 5.90 11.95
CA VAL A 151 7.37 4.77 11.70
C VAL A 151 8.08 5.00 10.37
N ASN A 152 9.41 5.11 10.42
CA ASN A 152 10.27 5.43 9.27
C ASN A 152 10.92 4.18 8.67
N GLU A 153 10.16 3.08 8.58
CA GLU A 153 10.60 1.83 7.98
C GLU A 153 9.65 1.32 6.91
N VAL A 154 10.19 0.62 5.92
CA VAL A 154 9.44 -0.14 4.92
C VAL A 154 9.74 -1.62 5.17
N PRO A 155 8.73 -2.49 5.35
CA PRO A 155 8.92 -3.89 5.70
C PRO A 155 9.38 -4.69 4.47
N TRP A 156 10.67 -4.63 4.18
CA TRP A 156 11.30 -5.45 3.16
C TRP A 156 11.44 -6.89 3.67
N VAL A 157 10.91 -7.83 2.90
CA VAL A 157 10.98 -9.26 3.19
C VAL A 157 11.51 -10.00 1.96
N VAL A 158 12.21 -11.10 2.21
CA VAL A 158 12.63 -12.04 1.17
C VAL A 158 11.43 -12.93 0.84
N GLU A 159 11.00 -12.91 -0.42
CA GLU A 159 9.74 -13.54 -0.85
C GLU A 159 9.62 -15.04 -0.49
N PRO A 160 10.60 -15.92 -0.79
CA PRO A 160 10.51 -17.33 -0.43
C PRO A 160 10.49 -17.56 1.09
N ILE A 161 11.30 -16.81 1.85
CA ILE A 161 11.34 -16.91 3.33
C ILE A 161 9.99 -16.51 3.92
N TYR A 162 9.43 -15.39 3.47
CA TYR A 162 8.14 -14.89 3.97
C TYR A 162 6.98 -15.86 3.66
N MET A 163 6.99 -16.49 2.49
CA MET A 163 5.99 -17.52 2.14
C MET A 163 6.15 -18.77 3.00
N ALA A 164 7.38 -19.23 3.25
CA ALA A 164 7.66 -20.36 4.12
C ALA A 164 7.27 -20.08 5.59
N GLN A 165 7.57 -18.88 6.11
CA GLN A 165 7.16 -18.46 7.46
C GLN A 165 5.63 -18.53 7.59
N TRP A 166 4.87 -17.96 6.65
CA TRP A 166 3.41 -18.08 6.65
C TRP A 166 2.90 -19.50 6.41
N GLY A 167 3.66 -20.33 5.70
CA GLY A 167 3.39 -21.76 5.55
C GLY A 167 3.50 -22.52 6.87
N SER A 168 4.56 -22.25 7.65
CA SER A 168 4.70 -22.78 9.01
C SER A 168 3.57 -22.29 9.94
N MET A 169 3.17 -21.02 9.82
CA MET A 169 2.03 -20.47 10.58
C MET A 169 0.73 -21.18 10.25
N TRP A 170 0.51 -21.52 8.98
CA TRP A 170 -0.67 -22.27 8.56
C TRP A 170 -0.73 -23.65 9.23
N ILE A 171 0.40 -24.36 9.29
CA ILE A 171 0.50 -25.67 9.94
C ILE A 171 0.24 -25.55 11.45
N MET A 172 0.95 -24.65 12.13
CA MET A 172 0.82 -24.46 13.58
C MET A 172 -0.59 -24.05 13.99
N MET A 173 -1.19 -23.07 13.31
CA MET A 173 -2.56 -22.65 13.63
C MET A 173 -3.60 -23.76 13.39
N ARG A 174 -3.38 -24.64 12.39
CA ARG A 174 -4.28 -25.79 12.16
C ARG A 174 -4.12 -26.88 13.21
N ARG A 175 -2.88 -27.20 13.61
CA ARG A 175 -2.58 -28.14 14.70
C ARG A 175 -3.21 -27.64 16.01
N GLU A 176 -2.94 -26.39 16.37
CA GLU A 176 -3.46 -25.79 17.59
C GLU A 176 -5.00 -25.78 17.61
N LYS A 177 -5.64 -25.46 16.49
CA LYS A 177 -7.11 -25.48 16.41
C LYS A 177 -7.70 -26.89 16.49
N ARG A 178 -6.99 -27.91 15.99
CA ARG A 178 -7.40 -29.32 16.11
C ARG A 178 -7.30 -29.78 17.56
N ASP A 179 -6.20 -29.44 18.21
CA ASP A 179 -5.83 -30.00 19.52
C ASP A 179 -6.50 -29.26 20.68
N ARG A 180 -6.75 -27.95 20.56
CA ARG A 180 -7.41 -27.16 21.59
C ARG A 180 -8.92 -27.42 21.64
N ARG A 181 -9.40 -28.01 22.75
CA ARG A 181 -10.83 -28.31 22.97
C ARG A 181 -11.76 -27.09 22.89
N HIS A 182 -11.37 -25.98 23.53
CA HIS A 182 -12.16 -24.74 23.53
C HIS A 182 -11.27 -23.54 23.18
N PHE A 183 -11.41 -23.03 21.96
CA PHE A 183 -10.74 -21.81 21.55
C PHE A 183 -11.59 -20.58 21.92
N LYS A 184 -11.20 -19.88 23.00
CA LYS A 184 -11.83 -18.60 23.38
C LYS A 184 -11.25 -17.45 22.56
N ARG A 185 -12.08 -16.77 21.77
CA ARG A 185 -11.70 -15.54 21.07
C ARG A 185 -11.61 -14.37 22.04
N MET A 186 -10.66 -13.45 21.81
CA MET A 186 -10.57 -12.21 22.56
C MET A 186 -11.82 -11.33 22.40
N ARG A 187 -12.15 -10.54 23.44
CA ARG A 187 -13.28 -9.62 23.41
C ARG A 187 -12.91 -8.35 22.64
N PHE A 188 -13.87 -7.79 21.91
CA PHE A 188 -13.71 -6.51 21.21
C PHE A 188 -14.82 -5.52 21.61
N PRO A 189 -14.48 -4.26 21.96
CA PRO A 189 -13.12 -3.72 22.17
C PRO A 189 -12.36 -4.41 23.33
N PRO A 190 -11.02 -4.44 23.32
CA PRO A 190 -10.25 -5.12 24.39
C PRO A 190 -10.25 -4.37 25.72
N PHE A 191 -10.21 -3.03 25.69
CA PHE A 191 -10.29 -2.14 26.85
C PHE A 191 -11.63 -1.40 26.88
N ASP A 192 -12.03 -0.92 28.05
CA ASP A 192 -13.29 -0.17 28.21
C ASP A 192 -13.22 1.24 27.58
N ASP A 193 -14.37 1.84 27.30
CA ASP A 193 -14.48 3.14 26.63
C ASP A 193 -13.86 4.28 27.47
N GLU A 194 -13.98 4.21 28.79
CA GLU A 194 -13.55 5.23 29.74
C GLU A 194 -12.13 4.99 30.29
N GLU A 195 -11.53 3.85 29.98
CA GLU A 195 -10.19 3.48 30.45
C GLU A 195 -9.11 4.25 29.67
N PRO A 196 -8.24 5.02 30.34
CA PRO A 196 -7.19 5.76 29.65
C PRO A 196 -6.17 4.80 29.00
N PRO A 197 -5.55 5.17 27.86
CA PRO A 197 -4.52 4.34 27.25
C PRO A 197 -3.36 4.10 28.20
N LEU A 198 -3.07 2.82 28.45
CA LEU A 198 -1.97 2.37 29.30
C LEU A 198 -0.65 3.03 28.90
N ASP A 199 0.18 3.33 29.90
CA ASP A 199 1.53 3.82 29.67
C ASP A 199 2.50 2.65 29.49
N TYR A 200 3.32 2.73 28.44
CA TYR A 200 4.23 1.64 28.09
C TYR A 200 5.32 1.44 29.15
N ALA A 201 5.92 2.53 29.63
CA ALA A 201 7.01 2.48 30.60
C ALA A 201 6.58 1.82 31.92
N ASP A 202 5.38 2.14 32.40
CA ASP A 202 4.92 1.68 33.71
C ASP A 202 4.31 0.25 33.66
N ASN A 203 3.79 -0.22 32.51
CA ASN A 203 3.04 -1.48 32.42
C ASN A 203 3.64 -2.56 31.51
N LEU A 204 4.48 -2.20 30.54
CA LEU A 204 4.90 -3.10 29.46
C LEU A 204 6.42 -3.26 29.34
N LEU A 205 7.20 -2.31 29.87
CA LEU A 205 8.66 -2.32 29.72
C LEU A 205 9.31 -3.49 30.45
N ASP A 206 8.82 -3.82 31.64
CA ASP A 206 9.39 -4.86 32.51
C ASP A 206 8.67 -6.22 32.38
N VAL A 207 7.69 -6.34 31.47
CA VAL A 207 6.92 -7.58 31.29
C VAL A 207 7.51 -8.38 30.13
N ASP A 208 7.97 -9.60 30.44
CA ASP A 208 8.45 -10.53 29.43
C ASP A 208 7.28 -10.97 28.53
N PRO A 209 7.42 -10.81 27.19
CA PRO A 209 6.37 -11.21 26.26
C PRO A 209 6.21 -12.74 26.22
N LEU A 210 4.98 -13.20 26.00
CA LEU A 210 4.73 -14.63 25.78
C LEU A 210 5.42 -15.13 24.51
N GLU A 211 5.60 -16.45 24.45
CA GLU A 211 6.12 -17.13 23.28
C GLU A 211 5.27 -16.82 22.03
N PRO A 212 5.92 -16.51 20.90
CA PRO A 212 5.24 -16.28 19.64
C PRO A 212 4.86 -17.62 19.00
N ILE A 213 4.17 -17.58 17.86
CA ILE A 213 3.89 -18.82 17.11
C ILE A 213 5.14 -19.20 16.35
N GLN A 214 5.81 -20.29 16.74
CA GLN A 214 6.94 -20.87 16.02
C GLN A 214 6.73 -22.38 15.87
N LEU A 215 7.03 -22.90 14.67
CA LEU A 215 7.04 -24.34 14.42
C LEU A 215 8.38 -24.87 14.92
N GLU A 216 8.34 -25.96 15.68
CA GLU A 216 9.54 -26.74 16.00
C GLU A 216 10.12 -27.32 14.70
N LEU A 217 11.26 -26.78 14.28
CA LEU A 217 11.99 -27.22 13.09
C LEU A 217 12.86 -28.43 13.42
N ASN A 218 13.07 -29.32 12.46
CA ASN A 218 13.95 -30.47 12.64
C ASN A 218 15.41 -30.06 12.45
N GLU A 219 16.28 -30.35 13.43
CA GLU A 219 17.69 -29.94 13.40
C GLU A 219 18.48 -30.52 12.22
N GLU A 220 18.16 -31.72 11.77
CA GLU A 220 18.84 -32.39 10.67
C GLU A 220 18.26 -31.94 9.31
N GLU A 221 16.95 -32.11 9.12
CA GLU A 221 16.28 -31.83 7.84
C GLU A 221 16.16 -30.33 7.52
N ASP A 222 15.97 -29.48 8.53
CA ASP A 222 15.83 -28.03 8.40
C ASP A 222 17.12 -27.28 8.76
N SER A 223 18.25 -27.99 8.91
CA SER A 223 19.57 -27.47 9.30
C SER A 223 19.96 -26.17 8.56
N ALA A 224 19.66 -26.08 7.26
CA ALA A 224 19.97 -24.91 6.43
C ALA A 224 19.25 -23.61 6.85
N VAL A 225 18.14 -23.73 7.57
CA VAL A 225 17.21 -22.63 7.90
C VAL A 225 16.99 -22.48 9.41
N TYR A 226 17.23 -23.53 10.19
CA TYR A 226 16.96 -23.66 11.63
C TYR A 226 17.32 -22.43 12.46
N SER A 227 18.54 -21.89 12.31
CA SER A 227 19.05 -20.87 13.24
C SER A 227 18.52 -19.44 13.03
N TRP A 228 17.92 -19.14 11.87
CA TRP A 228 17.60 -17.76 11.47
C TRP A 228 16.16 -17.59 10.96
N PHE A 229 15.39 -18.68 10.87
CA PHE A 229 14.10 -18.69 10.17
C PHE A 229 13.08 -17.69 10.71
N TYR A 230 13.03 -17.51 12.03
CA TYR A 230 12.04 -16.67 12.71
C TYR A 230 12.57 -15.28 13.10
N ASP A 231 13.77 -14.91 12.64
CA ASP A 231 14.28 -13.56 12.81
C ASP A 231 13.42 -12.52 12.08
N HIS A 232 13.39 -11.28 12.60
CA HIS A 232 12.67 -10.17 11.96
C HIS A 232 13.22 -9.84 10.55
N LYS A 233 14.55 -9.76 10.43
CA LYS A 233 15.27 -9.61 9.16
C LYS A 233 16.32 -10.71 9.06
N PRO A 234 15.94 -11.90 8.56
CA PRO A 234 16.85 -13.04 8.48
C PRO A 234 18.09 -12.76 7.65
N LEU A 235 19.22 -13.38 7.98
CA LEU A 235 20.44 -13.39 7.17
C LEU A 235 21.10 -12.01 6.89
N VAL A 236 20.69 -10.92 7.55
CA VAL A 236 21.25 -9.56 7.34
C VAL A 236 22.77 -9.50 7.52
N LYS A 237 23.31 -10.27 8.46
CA LYS A 237 24.75 -10.31 8.79
C LYS A 237 25.55 -11.23 7.86
N THR A 238 24.92 -11.90 6.91
CA THR A 238 25.55 -12.91 6.04
C THR A 238 25.81 -12.36 4.63
N LYS A 239 26.63 -13.06 3.85
CA LYS A 239 26.91 -12.73 2.44
C LYS A 239 25.73 -13.00 1.49
N LEU A 240 24.69 -13.69 1.95
CA LEU A 240 23.50 -14.04 1.16
C LEU A 240 22.63 -12.80 0.88
N ILE A 241 22.83 -11.71 1.63
CA ILE A 241 22.11 -10.44 1.51
C ILE A 241 23.12 -9.30 1.39
N ASN A 242 22.73 -8.22 0.71
CA ASN A 242 23.60 -7.06 0.46
C ASN A 242 23.87 -6.15 1.68
N GLY A 243 23.51 -6.58 2.90
CA GLY A 243 23.68 -5.83 4.15
C GLY A 243 22.40 -5.15 4.67
N PRO A 244 22.52 -4.12 5.54
CA PRO A 244 21.40 -3.58 6.32
C PRO A 244 20.33 -2.85 5.48
N SER A 245 20.62 -2.56 4.21
CA SER A 245 19.62 -2.01 3.28
C SER A 245 18.57 -3.04 2.86
N TYR A 246 18.87 -4.34 2.97
CA TYR A 246 17.97 -5.48 2.77
C TYR A 246 17.20 -5.45 1.43
N GLN A 247 17.91 -5.25 0.31
CA GLN A 247 17.28 -5.03 -1.01
C GLN A 247 17.41 -6.21 -1.98
N THR A 248 18.49 -6.98 -1.87
CA THR A 248 18.78 -8.10 -2.77
C THR A 248 19.20 -9.32 -1.98
N TRP A 249 18.80 -10.48 -2.45
CA TRP A 249 19.09 -11.77 -1.82
C TRP A 249 19.60 -12.77 -2.86
N ASN A 250 20.47 -13.67 -2.41
CA ASN A 250 21.00 -14.80 -3.17
C ASN A 250 21.11 -16.01 -2.23
N LEU A 251 20.28 -17.02 -2.45
CA LEU A 251 20.16 -18.19 -1.58
C LEU A 251 20.73 -19.44 -2.25
N SER A 252 21.24 -20.37 -1.43
CA SER A 252 21.74 -21.67 -1.88
C SER A 252 20.58 -22.63 -2.18
N LEU A 253 20.85 -23.69 -2.94
CA LEU A 253 19.84 -24.70 -3.29
C LEU A 253 19.26 -25.43 -2.05
N PRO A 254 20.05 -25.83 -1.04
CA PRO A 254 19.51 -26.44 0.17
C PRO A 254 18.52 -25.52 0.88
N ILE A 255 18.86 -24.24 1.06
CA ILE A 255 17.96 -23.24 1.66
C ILE A 255 16.65 -23.15 0.85
N MET A 256 16.74 -23.04 -0.46
CA MET A 256 15.55 -22.93 -1.32
C MET A 256 14.67 -24.17 -1.27
N SER A 257 15.26 -25.36 -1.19
CA SER A 257 14.54 -26.63 -1.08
C SER A 257 13.77 -26.72 0.24
N THR A 258 14.44 -26.46 1.36
CA THR A 258 13.82 -26.43 2.70
C THR A 258 12.67 -25.41 2.75
N LEU A 259 12.89 -24.19 2.24
CA LEU A 259 11.84 -23.16 2.20
C LEU A 259 10.65 -23.56 1.31
N HIS A 260 10.90 -24.22 0.18
CA HIS A 260 9.84 -24.72 -0.71
C HIS A 260 8.99 -25.78 -0.01
N ARG A 261 9.62 -26.72 0.71
CA ARG A 261 8.94 -27.74 1.51
C ARG A 261 8.08 -27.12 2.62
N LEU A 262 8.64 -26.18 3.39
CA LEU A 262 7.91 -25.48 4.46
C LEU A 262 6.73 -24.63 3.95
N ALA A 263 6.82 -24.13 2.72
CA ALA A 263 5.76 -23.35 2.07
C ALA A 263 4.68 -24.20 1.37
N ALA A 264 4.86 -25.51 1.25
CA ALA A 264 4.05 -26.38 0.39
C ALA A 264 2.52 -26.24 0.60
N GLN A 265 2.08 -26.07 1.86
CA GLN A 265 0.66 -25.91 2.21
C GLN A 265 -0.02 -24.68 1.59
N LEU A 266 0.76 -23.67 1.18
CA LEU A 266 0.25 -22.45 0.55
C LEU A 266 0.39 -22.48 -0.98
N LEU A 267 1.24 -23.35 -1.51
CA LEU A 267 1.56 -23.43 -2.92
C LEU A 267 0.51 -24.24 -3.69
N SER A 268 0.50 -24.02 -5.00
CA SER A 268 -0.27 -24.85 -5.93
C SER A 268 0.55 -26.06 -6.33
N ASP A 269 -0.11 -27.21 -6.47
CA ASP A 269 0.50 -28.41 -7.03
C ASP A 269 0.55 -28.41 -8.57
N LEU A 270 -0.06 -27.40 -9.20
CA LEU A 270 -0.14 -27.29 -10.65
C LEU A 270 1.19 -26.80 -11.24
N VAL A 271 1.86 -27.69 -11.96
CA VAL A 271 3.09 -27.38 -12.71
C VAL A 271 2.77 -26.93 -14.13
N ASP A 272 1.79 -27.57 -14.79
CA ASP A 272 1.44 -27.28 -16.18
C ASP A 272 0.51 -26.06 -16.32
N ARG A 273 0.88 -25.16 -17.22
CA ARG A 273 0.10 -23.97 -17.58
C ARG A 273 -1.17 -24.31 -18.35
N ASN A 274 -1.23 -25.48 -18.99
CA ASN A 274 -2.41 -25.94 -19.72
C ASN A 274 -3.66 -26.05 -18.84
N TYR A 275 -3.51 -26.21 -17.51
CA TYR A 275 -4.64 -26.17 -16.57
C TYR A 275 -5.47 -24.88 -16.70
N PHE A 276 -4.82 -23.75 -17.03
CA PHE A 276 -5.47 -22.45 -17.16
C PHE A 276 -6.06 -22.19 -18.56
N TYR A 277 -6.24 -23.22 -19.39
CA TYR A 277 -6.93 -23.06 -20.67
C TYR A 277 -8.34 -22.49 -20.46
N LEU A 278 -8.66 -21.40 -21.16
CA LEU A 278 -9.87 -20.57 -20.97
C LEU A 278 -10.04 -19.96 -19.56
N PHE A 279 -9.07 -20.15 -18.67
CA PHE A 279 -9.05 -19.61 -17.30
C PHE A 279 -7.84 -18.70 -17.07
N ASP A 280 -7.37 -18.07 -18.13
CA ASP A 280 -6.26 -17.12 -18.15
C ASP A 280 -6.73 -15.68 -18.41
N MET A 281 -5.79 -14.74 -18.31
CA MET A 281 -6.08 -13.31 -18.45
C MET A 281 -6.65 -12.93 -19.83
N PRO A 282 -6.05 -13.37 -20.97
CA PRO A 282 -6.65 -13.18 -22.29
C PRO A 282 -8.10 -13.67 -22.40
N SER A 283 -8.40 -14.87 -21.90
CA SER A 283 -9.75 -15.44 -21.97
C SER A 283 -10.75 -14.63 -21.16
N PHE A 284 -10.40 -14.15 -19.96
CA PHE A 284 -11.28 -13.27 -19.19
C PHE A 284 -11.50 -11.90 -19.84
N PHE A 285 -10.49 -11.35 -20.51
CA PHE A 285 -10.65 -10.09 -21.27
C PHE A 285 -11.59 -10.26 -22.45
N THR A 286 -11.45 -11.38 -23.18
CA THR A 286 -12.33 -11.72 -24.30
C THR A 286 -13.75 -11.98 -23.83
N ALA A 287 -13.95 -12.77 -22.76
CA ALA A 287 -15.26 -13.00 -22.17
C ALA A 287 -15.94 -11.70 -21.73
N LYS A 288 -15.18 -10.78 -21.12
CA LYS A 288 -15.69 -9.44 -20.77
C LYS A 288 -16.06 -8.60 -21.99
N ALA A 289 -15.25 -8.64 -23.06
CA ALA A 289 -15.50 -7.87 -24.27
C ALA A 289 -16.75 -8.35 -25.02
N LEU A 290 -16.97 -9.67 -25.04
CA LEU A 290 -18.11 -10.34 -25.69
C LEU A 290 -19.37 -10.39 -24.81
N ASN A 291 -19.33 -9.90 -23.57
CA ASN A 291 -20.41 -10.03 -22.58
C ASN A 291 -20.82 -11.50 -22.33
N MET A 292 -19.84 -12.41 -22.29
CA MET A 292 -20.02 -13.83 -22.02
C MET A 292 -19.43 -14.19 -20.66
N CYS A 293 -19.87 -15.32 -20.10
CA CYS A 293 -19.32 -15.84 -18.86
C CYS A 293 -18.80 -17.27 -19.05
N ILE A 294 -17.55 -17.47 -18.66
CA ILE A 294 -16.94 -18.79 -18.57
C ILE A 294 -17.44 -19.46 -17.29
N PRO A 295 -17.79 -20.76 -17.30
CA PRO A 295 -18.14 -21.49 -16.08
C PRO A 295 -17.05 -21.31 -15.00
N GLY A 296 -17.45 -21.01 -13.76
CA GLY A 296 -16.50 -20.71 -12.68
C GLY A 296 -15.81 -19.34 -12.75
N GLY A 297 -15.88 -18.65 -13.90
CA GLY A 297 -15.26 -17.35 -14.15
C GLY A 297 -16.06 -16.14 -13.65
N PRO A 298 -15.48 -14.92 -13.75
CA PRO A 298 -16.11 -13.69 -13.30
C PRO A 298 -17.16 -13.16 -14.30
N LYS A 299 -18.19 -12.49 -13.79
CA LYS A 299 -19.22 -11.80 -14.59
C LYS A 299 -19.02 -10.29 -14.60
N PHE A 300 -19.15 -9.65 -15.76
CA PHE A 300 -18.96 -8.21 -15.94
C PHE A 300 -20.20 -7.52 -16.49
N GLU A 301 -20.20 -6.19 -16.42
CA GLU A 301 -21.14 -5.37 -17.18
C GLU A 301 -20.79 -5.42 -18.67
N PRO A 302 -21.78 -5.43 -19.57
CA PRO A 302 -21.56 -5.39 -21.02
C PRO A 302 -20.71 -4.17 -21.39
N LEU A 303 -19.64 -4.39 -22.16
CA LEU A 303 -18.78 -3.30 -22.64
C LEU A 303 -19.47 -2.46 -23.70
N TYR A 304 -20.24 -3.13 -24.56
CA TYR A 304 -20.98 -2.55 -25.66
C TYR A 304 -22.46 -2.86 -25.44
N ARG A 305 -23.30 -1.83 -25.44
CA ARG A 305 -24.76 -1.92 -25.25
C ARG A 305 -25.55 -1.58 -26.52
N ASP A 306 -24.82 -1.39 -27.61
CA ASP A 306 -25.30 -1.06 -28.96
C ASP A 306 -25.89 -2.28 -29.69
N MET A 307 -25.74 -3.49 -29.15
CA MET A 307 -26.52 -4.66 -29.55
C MET A 307 -27.91 -4.53 -28.92
N GLU A 308 -28.75 -3.61 -29.42
CA GLU A 308 -30.17 -3.60 -29.09
C GLU A 308 -30.81 -4.89 -29.64
N LYS A 309 -31.72 -5.47 -28.86
CA LYS A 309 -32.37 -6.79 -29.13
C LYS A 309 -33.19 -6.85 -30.44
N GLY A 310 -33.18 -5.80 -31.26
CA GLY A 310 -33.91 -5.70 -32.53
C GLY A 310 -33.04 -5.56 -33.78
N ASP A 311 -31.73 -5.34 -33.65
CA ASP A 311 -30.82 -5.08 -34.79
C ASP A 311 -30.14 -6.36 -35.34
N GLU A 312 -30.40 -7.53 -34.75
CA GLU A 312 -30.12 -8.82 -35.40
C GLU A 312 -31.25 -9.13 -36.39
N ASP A 313 -31.37 -8.29 -37.43
CA ASP A 313 -32.31 -8.48 -38.51
C ASP A 313 -32.19 -9.91 -39.07
N TRP A 314 -33.34 -10.52 -39.36
CA TRP A 314 -33.42 -11.80 -40.09
C TRP A 314 -32.68 -11.67 -41.41
N ASN A 315 -31.43 -12.12 -41.43
CA ASN A 315 -30.57 -12.10 -42.60
C ASN A 315 -30.62 -13.47 -43.27
N GLU A 316 -30.41 -13.50 -44.59
CA GLU A 316 -30.36 -14.74 -45.37
C GLU A 316 -29.33 -15.76 -44.81
N PHE A 317 -28.29 -15.27 -44.13
CA PHE A 317 -27.25 -16.07 -43.49
C PHE A 317 -27.66 -16.76 -42.18
N ASN A 318 -28.68 -16.25 -41.48
CA ASN A 318 -29.13 -16.79 -40.19
C ASN A 318 -30.44 -17.59 -40.32
N ASP A 319 -30.87 -17.92 -41.54
CA ASP A 319 -32.06 -18.73 -41.80
C ASP A 319 -31.89 -20.15 -41.23
N ILE A 320 -32.83 -20.55 -40.38
CA ILE A 320 -32.82 -21.85 -39.69
C ILE A 320 -32.85 -23.03 -40.66
N ASN A 321 -33.46 -22.86 -41.84
CA ASN A 321 -33.52 -23.91 -42.86
C ASN A 321 -32.19 -24.14 -43.57
N LYS A 322 -31.27 -23.17 -43.50
CA LYS A 322 -29.93 -23.23 -44.10
C LYS A 322 -28.84 -23.64 -43.11
N LEU A 323 -29.16 -23.70 -41.80
CA LEU A 323 -28.20 -23.99 -40.74
C LEU A 323 -28.21 -25.49 -40.35
N ILE A 324 -27.10 -26.18 -40.58
CA ILE A 324 -26.91 -27.56 -40.13
C ILE A 324 -26.40 -27.56 -38.68
N ILE A 325 -27.29 -27.79 -37.71
CA ILE A 325 -26.94 -27.85 -36.28
C ILE A 325 -26.61 -29.29 -35.89
N ARG A 326 -25.34 -29.70 -36.00
CA ARG A 326 -24.87 -31.00 -35.49
C ARG A 326 -24.54 -30.99 -34.00
N SER A 327 -24.09 -29.84 -33.50
CA SER A 327 -23.72 -29.66 -32.10
C SER A 327 -23.96 -28.21 -31.70
N PRO A 328 -24.47 -27.95 -30.47
CA PRO A 328 -24.73 -26.60 -30.03
C PRO A 328 -23.42 -25.84 -29.82
N LEU A 329 -23.37 -24.61 -30.32
CA LEU A 329 -22.22 -23.73 -30.14
C LEU A 329 -22.15 -23.24 -28.69
N ARG A 330 -21.18 -23.77 -27.93
CA ARG A 330 -20.96 -23.42 -26.52
C ARG A 330 -20.25 -22.08 -26.36
N THR A 331 -20.41 -21.46 -25.19
CA THR A 331 -19.74 -20.19 -24.84
C THR A 331 -18.21 -20.29 -24.87
N GLU A 332 -17.69 -21.46 -24.52
CA GLU A 332 -16.28 -21.79 -24.46
C GLU A 332 -15.66 -21.71 -25.87
N TYR A 333 -16.37 -22.15 -26.91
CA TYR A 333 -15.92 -22.03 -28.31
C TYR A 333 -15.84 -20.58 -28.76
N ARG A 334 -16.81 -19.76 -28.36
CA ARG A 334 -16.84 -18.33 -28.66
C ARG A 334 -15.71 -17.55 -27.97
N VAL A 335 -15.20 -18.03 -26.84
CA VAL A 335 -14.04 -17.42 -26.17
C VAL A 335 -12.73 -17.97 -26.71
N ALA A 336 -12.64 -19.28 -26.98
CA ALA A 336 -11.46 -19.93 -27.54
C ALA A 336 -11.10 -19.40 -28.93
N PHE A 337 -12.10 -19.31 -29.81
CA PHE A 337 -11.94 -18.85 -31.19
C PHE A 337 -12.82 -17.61 -31.43
N PRO A 338 -12.42 -16.45 -30.88
CA PRO A 338 -13.30 -15.28 -30.81
C PRO A 338 -13.63 -14.67 -32.16
N HIS A 339 -12.75 -14.82 -33.15
CA HIS A 339 -12.96 -14.29 -34.51
C HIS A 339 -13.80 -15.20 -35.40
N LEU A 340 -13.93 -16.49 -35.07
CA LEU A 340 -14.64 -17.47 -35.90
C LEU A 340 -16.13 -17.53 -35.53
N TYR A 341 -16.44 -17.57 -34.23
CA TYR A 341 -17.79 -17.87 -33.73
C TYR A 341 -18.57 -16.65 -33.22
N ASN A 342 -18.07 -15.42 -33.41
CA ASN A 342 -18.77 -14.21 -32.98
C ASN A 342 -18.88 -13.20 -34.10
N ASN A 343 -20.04 -12.54 -34.16
CA ASN A 343 -20.24 -11.37 -34.98
C ASN A 343 -19.60 -10.15 -34.30
N ARG A 344 -18.86 -9.33 -35.06
CA ARG A 344 -18.24 -8.07 -34.60
C ARG A 344 -17.38 -8.21 -33.31
N PRO A 345 -16.33 -9.06 -33.31
CA PRO A 345 -15.45 -9.22 -32.15
C PRO A 345 -14.60 -7.97 -31.90
N ARG A 346 -15.02 -7.11 -30.97
CA ARG A 346 -14.35 -5.84 -30.63
C ARG A 346 -13.57 -5.95 -29.33
N LYS A 347 -12.32 -5.45 -29.32
CA LYS A 347 -11.42 -5.46 -28.14
C LYS A 347 -11.20 -6.86 -27.53
N VAL A 348 -11.32 -7.91 -28.34
CA VAL A 348 -10.97 -9.28 -27.95
C VAL A 348 -9.46 -9.47 -27.90
N LYS A 349 -9.01 -10.47 -27.15
CA LYS A 349 -7.60 -10.88 -27.04
C LYS A 349 -7.48 -12.36 -27.39
N LEU A 350 -6.47 -12.69 -28.20
CA LEU A 350 -6.15 -14.08 -28.51
C LEU A 350 -5.49 -14.74 -27.29
N CYS A 351 -5.95 -15.93 -26.95
CA CYS A 351 -5.36 -16.76 -25.90
C CYS A 351 -4.23 -17.64 -26.46
N VAL A 352 -3.37 -18.14 -25.58
CA VAL A 352 -2.38 -19.17 -25.95
C VAL A 352 -3.14 -20.49 -26.09
N TYR A 353 -3.01 -21.14 -27.25
CA TYR A 353 -3.74 -22.38 -27.53
C TYR A 353 -3.28 -23.54 -26.65
N HIS A 354 -1.97 -23.81 -26.60
CA HIS A 354 -1.40 -24.93 -25.86
C HIS A 354 0.08 -24.68 -25.57
N THR A 355 0.55 -25.14 -24.41
CA THR A 355 1.98 -25.26 -24.09
C THR A 355 2.37 -26.75 -24.10
N PRO A 356 3.62 -27.11 -24.45
CA PRO A 356 4.06 -28.51 -24.35
C PRO A 356 3.76 -29.09 -22.96
N MET A 357 3.14 -30.26 -22.91
CA MET A 357 2.75 -30.90 -21.65
C MET A 357 3.99 -31.21 -20.81
N ILE A 358 4.00 -30.72 -19.58
CA ILE A 358 5.10 -30.96 -18.64
C ILE A 358 4.85 -32.29 -17.94
N MET A 359 5.61 -33.32 -18.31
CA MET A 359 5.56 -34.66 -17.71
C MET A 359 6.60 -34.78 -16.59
N TYR A 360 6.45 -33.96 -15.54
CA TYR A 360 7.33 -34.00 -14.37
C TYR A 360 6.76 -34.91 -13.29
N ILE A 361 7.55 -35.88 -12.83
CA ILE A 361 7.20 -36.79 -11.75
C ILE A 361 7.87 -36.31 -10.47
N LYS A 362 7.08 -36.10 -9.42
CA LYS A 362 7.58 -35.73 -8.09
C LYS A 362 8.04 -37.00 -7.37
N THR A 363 9.26 -36.98 -6.88
CA THR A 363 9.82 -38.03 -6.02
C THR A 363 9.32 -37.81 -4.60
N GLU A 364 8.56 -38.75 -4.05
CA GLU A 364 8.08 -38.69 -2.65
C GLU A 364 9.10 -39.29 -1.68
N ASP A 365 9.79 -40.36 -2.10
CA ASP A 365 10.78 -41.06 -1.27
C ASP A 365 12.20 -40.56 -1.54
N PRO A 366 12.90 -39.97 -0.54
CA PRO A 366 14.25 -39.43 -0.72
C PRO A 366 15.33 -40.53 -0.82
N ASP A 367 15.01 -41.77 -0.45
CA ASP A 367 15.92 -42.91 -0.49
C ASP A 367 16.15 -43.43 -1.92
N LEU A 368 15.25 -43.09 -2.85
CA LEU A 368 15.39 -43.44 -4.26
C LEU A 368 16.46 -42.56 -4.94
N PRO A 369 17.23 -43.10 -5.90
CA PRO A 369 18.25 -42.31 -6.57
C PRO A 369 17.61 -41.20 -7.40
N ALA A 370 18.33 -40.09 -7.62
CA ALA A 370 17.74 -38.91 -8.28
C ALA A 370 17.26 -39.17 -9.72
N PHE A 371 17.90 -40.11 -10.42
CA PHE A 371 17.49 -40.59 -11.74
C PHE A 371 17.14 -42.07 -11.64
N TYR A 372 15.85 -42.38 -11.71
CA TYR A 372 15.36 -43.75 -11.75
C TYR A 372 14.20 -43.88 -12.72
N TYR A 373 13.94 -45.13 -13.11
CA TYR A 373 12.80 -45.47 -13.93
C TYR A 373 11.55 -45.57 -13.05
N ASP A 374 10.76 -44.50 -13.02
CA ASP A 374 9.58 -44.42 -12.16
C ASP A 374 8.45 -45.35 -12.65
N PRO A 375 7.71 -46.02 -11.74
CA PRO A 375 6.60 -46.90 -12.11
C PRO A 375 5.48 -46.24 -12.93
N LEU A 376 5.35 -44.90 -12.88
CA LEU A 376 4.40 -44.14 -13.70
C LEU A 376 4.82 -44.05 -15.17
N VAL A 377 6.09 -44.33 -15.50
CA VAL A 377 6.61 -44.30 -16.87
C VAL A 377 6.31 -45.61 -17.59
N HIS A 378 5.71 -45.53 -18.77
CA HIS A 378 5.39 -46.71 -19.59
C HIS A 378 6.65 -47.44 -20.08
N PRO A 379 6.79 -48.77 -19.81
CA PRO A 379 7.98 -49.53 -20.16
C PRO A 379 8.24 -49.48 -21.67
N ILE A 380 9.50 -49.22 -22.03
CA ILE A 380 9.94 -49.21 -23.42
C ILE A 380 10.05 -50.66 -23.90
N SER A 381 9.11 -51.08 -24.77
CA SER A 381 9.16 -52.41 -25.38
C SER A 381 10.08 -52.40 -26.61
N ASN A 382 11.18 -53.16 -26.55
CA ASN A 382 12.04 -53.38 -27.71
C ASN A 382 11.45 -54.49 -28.60
N SER A 383 10.29 -54.22 -29.24
CA SER A 383 9.64 -55.18 -30.15
C SER A 383 9.99 -54.94 -31.64
N SER A 384 11.19 -54.43 -31.93
CA SER A 384 11.70 -54.28 -33.30
C SER A 384 12.74 -55.37 -33.60
N ASN A 385 12.27 -56.59 -33.85
CA ASN A 385 13.12 -57.66 -34.41
C ASN A 385 13.73 -57.29 -35.78
N THR A 386 13.18 -56.29 -36.47
CA THR A 386 13.69 -55.75 -37.74
C THR A 386 15.05 -55.07 -37.62
N ASN A 387 15.41 -54.53 -36.45
CA ASN A 387 16.71 -53.86 -36.24
C ASN A 387 17.85 -54.83 -35.91
N LYS A 388 17.56 -56.09 -35.55
CA LYS A 388 18.60 -57.12 -35.33
C LYS A 388 19.21 -57.61 -36.63
N GLU A 389 18.44 -57.69 -37.71
CA GLU A 389 18.96 -58.03 -39.05
C GLU A 389 19.74 -56.86 -39.68
N HIS A 390 19.28 -55.62 -39.54
CA HIS A 390 20.03 -54.45 -40.00
C HIS A 390 21.30 -54.14 -39.17
N ARG A 391 21.32 -54.45 -37.87
CA ARG A 391 22.55 -54.36 -37.06
C ARG A 391 23.58 -55.43 -37.43
N LYS A 392 23.14 -56.60 -37.88
CA LYS A 392 24.03 -57.61 -38.46
C LYS A 392 24.54 -57.22 -39.85
N SER A 393 23.80 -56.44 -40.63
CA SER A 393 24.27 -55.96 -41.95
C SER A 393 25.20 -54.75 -41.88
N ASN A 394 25.25 -54.03 -40.76
CA ASN A 394 26.12 -52.87 -40.54
C ASN A 394 27.50 -53.22 -39.97
N GLY A 395 28.03 -54.40 -40.30
CA GLY A 395 29.47 -54.71 -40.23
C GLY A 395 30.18 -54.26 -38.96
N TYR A 396 29.62 -54.56 -37.79
CA TYR A 396 30.46 -54.67 -36.58
C TYR A 396 31.08 -56.08 -36.60
N ASP A 397 31.88 -56.36 -37.63
CA ASP A 397 32.88 -57.42 -37.52
C ASP A 397 33.96 -56.86 -36.60
N ASP A 398 34.23 -57.61 -35.55
CA ASP A 398 35.01 -57.23 -34.36
C ASP A 398 36.54 -57.20 -34.63
N ASP A 399 36.96 -57.23 -35.90
CA ASP A 399 38.35 -57.41 -36.29
C ASP A 399 38.62 -56.64 -37.60
N GLU A 400 39.03 -55.36 -37.49
CA GLU A 400 39.80 -54.53 -38.47
C GLU A 400 39.37 -53.05 -38.42
N ASP A 401 39.90 -52.32 -37.43
CA ASP A 401 40.42 -50.96 -37.61
C ASP A 401 41.11 -50.50 -36.31
N ASP A 402 42.42 -50.26 -36.41
CA ASP A 402 43.41 -49.85 -35.39
C ASP A 402 43.13 -48.50 -34.68
N PHE A 403 41.87 -48.16 -34.44
CA PHE A 403 41.51 -46.92 -33.77
C PHE A 403 41.50 -47.08 -32.24
N VAL A 404 42.65 -46.79 -31.63
CA VAL A 404 42.77 -46.69 -30.16
C VAL A 404 42.67 -45.23 -29.75
N LEU A 405 41.82 -44.94 -28.75
CA LEU A 405 41.77 -43.61 -28.15
C LEU A 405 43.15 -43.27 -27.55
N PRO A 406 43.67 -42.04 -27.74
CA PRO A 406 44.94 -41.64 -27.14
C PRO A 406 44.98 -41.84 -25.63
N GLU A 407 46.15 -42.20 -25.11
CA GLU A 407 46.36 -42.38 -23.67
C GLU A 407 46.01 -41.09 -22.91
N GLY A 408 45.12 -41.21 -21.91
CA GLY A 408 44.58 -40.06 -21.17
C GLY A 408 43.21 -39.57 -21.65
N VAL A 409 42.65 -40.11 -22.74
CA VAL A 409 41.27 -39.82 -23.15
C VAL A 409 40.29 -40.67 -22.34
N GLN A 410 39.53 -40.01 -21.47
CA GLN A 410 38.46 -40.59 -20.65
C GLN A 410 37.15 -39.78 -20.84
N PRO A 411 35.99 -40.31 -20.39
CA PRO A 411 34.78 -39.52 -20.33
C PRO A 411 35.01 -38.20 -19.58
N LEU A 412 34.51 -37.08 -20.12
CA LEU A 412 34.82 -35.71 -19.63
C LEU A 412 34.62 -35.52 -18.11
N LEU A 413 33.64 -36.22 -17.52
CA LEU A 413 33.20 -36.07 -16.14
C LEU A 413 33.33 -37.38 -15.34
N ASN A 414 34.31 -38.22 -15.66
CA ASN A 414 34.51 -39.52 -15.02
C ASN A 414 34.71 -39.42 -13.48
N ASN A 415 35.32 -38.33 -13.01
CA ASN A 415 35.59 -38.11 -11.58
C ASN A 415 34.38 -37.61 -10.77
N SER A 416 33.31 -37.16 -11.43
CA SER A 416 32.12 -36.61 -10.75
C SER A 416 30.97 -37.61 -10.77
N PRO A 417 30.28 -37.82 -9.63
CA PRO A 417 29.14 -38.74 -9.60
C PRO A 417 27.98 -38.20 -10.43
N LEU A 418 27.16 -39.11 -10.98
CA LEU A 418 26.00 -38.76 -11.81
C LEU A 418 24.97 -37.90 -11.07
N TYR A 419 24.75 -38.17 -9.79
CA TYR A 419 23.86 -37.40 -8.93
C TYR A 419 24.47 -37.25 -7.53
N THR A 420 23.99 -36.23 -6.82
CA THR A 420 24.32 -35.93 -5.42
C THR A 420 23.02 -35.88 -4.62
N GLU A 421 23.13 -35.80 -3.29
CA GLU A 421 21.98 -35.66 -2.39
C GLU A 421 21.07 -34.46 -2.73
N THR A 422 21.65 -33.39 -3.28
CA THR A 422 20.90 -32.17 -3.64
C THR A 422 20.32 -32.17 -5.06
N THR A 423 20.63 -33.18 -5.88
CA THR A 423 20.25 -33.20 -7.29
C THR A 423 18.74 -33.32 -7.48
N ALA A 424 18.08 -34.25 -6.77
CA ALA A 424 16.62 -34.41 -6.85
C ALA A 424 15.88 -33.15 -6.38
N ALA A 425 16.31 -32.57 -5.26
CA ALA A 425 15.78 -31.31 -4.75
C ALA A 425 15.96 -30.15 -5.74
N GLY A 426 17.12 -30.06 -6.41
CA GLY A 426 17.39 -29.06 -7.44
C GLY A 426 16.47 -29.19 -8.66
N ILE A 427 16.21 -30.43 -9.10
CA ILE A 427 15.26 -30.72 -10.19
C ILE A 427 13.83 -30.33 -9.77
N SER A 428 13.42 -30.62 -8.54
CA SER A 428 12.11 -30.21 -8.01
C SER A 428 11.93 -28.69 -8.01
N LEU A 429 12.96 -27.95 -7.63
CA LEU A 429 12.93 -26.48 -7.63
C LEU A 429 12.80 -25.88 -9.04
N LEU A 430 13.25 -26.57 -10.09
CA LEU A 430 13.09 -26.11 -11.47
C LEU A 430 11.61 -25.94 -11.86
N PHE A 431 10.76 -26.86 -11.38
CA PHE A 431 9.33 -26.89 -11.63
C PHE A 431 8.50 -26.20 -10.54
N ALA A 432 9.16 -25.59 -9.55
CA ALA A 432 8.48 -24.88 -8.48
C ALA A 432 7.88 -23.54 -8.95
N PRO A 433 6.79 -23.06 -8.34
CA PRO A 433 6.24 -21.75 -8.65
C PRO A 433 7.21 -20.63 -8.24
N ARG A 434 7.13 -19.47 -8.90
CA ARG A 434 7.80 -18.25 -8.43
C ARG A 434 7.33 -17.95 -6.99
N PRO A 435 8.24 -17.69 -6.03
CA PRO A 435 9.66 -17.35 -6.18
C PRO A 435 10.66 -18.51 -6.10
N PHE A 436 10.21 -19.76 -5.90
CA PHE A 436 11.07 -20.89 -5.54
C PHE A 436 11.95 -21.40 -6.69
N ASN A 437 11.58 -21.12 -7.94
CA ASN A 437 12.39 -21.41 -9.12
C ASN A 437 13.56 -20.44 -9.37
N MET A 438 13.80 -19.47 -8.48
CA MET A 438 14.87 -18.47 -8.61
C MET A 438 15.85 -18.57 -7.44
N ARG A 439 17.16 -18.58 -7.73
CA ARG A 439 18.21 -18.56 -6.69
C ARG A 439 18.49 -17.18 -6.11
N SER A 440 18.25 -16.13 -6.88
CA SER A 440 18.51 -14.74 -6.48
C SER A 440 17.36 -13.84 -6.89
N GLY A 441 17.14 -12.77 -6.14
CA GLY A 441 16.08 -11.82 -6.42
C GLY A 441 16.19 -10.51 -5.65
N ARG A 442 15.18 -9.67 -5.84
CA ARG A 442 14.97 -8.48 -5.01
C ARG A 442 14.04 -8.80 -3.86
N THR A 443 14.26 -8.16 -2.72
CA THR A 443 13.28 -8.17 -1.64
C THR A 443 12.04 -7.42 -2.08
N ARG A 444 10.90 -7.81 -1.52
CA ARG A 444 9.60 -7.18 -1.80
C ARG A 444 9.05 -6.64 -0.49
N ARG A 445 8.11 -5.71 -0.56
CA ARG A 445 7.40 -5.29 0.65
C ARG A 445 6.47 -6.41 1.08
N ALA A 446 6.32 -6.63 2.38
CA ALA A 446 5.44 -7.68 2.92
C ALA A 446 4.01 -7.60 2.36
N GLU A 447 3.49 -6.38 2.18
CA GLU A 447 2.16 -6.16 1.60
C GLU A 447 2.05 -6.49 0.10
N ASP A 448 3.17 -6.52 -0.64
CA ASP A 448 3.18 -6.78 -2.09
C ASP A 448 3.10 -8.28 -2.42
N ILE A 449 3.29 -9.17 -1.44
CA ILE A 449 3.29 -10.64 -1.62
C ILE A 449 1.88 -11.21 -1.37
N PRO A 450 1.18 -11.74 -2.39
CA PRO A 450 -0.15 -12.30 -2.22
C PRO A 450 -0.13 -13.81 -1.93
N LEU A 451 -0.11 -14.17 -0.65
CA LEU A 451 -0.06 -15.57 -0.19
C LEU A 451 -1.19 -16.48 -0.74
N VAL A 452 -2.39 -15.92 -0.95
CA VAL A 452 -3.60 -16.69 -1.35
C VAL A 452 -4.05 -16.41 -2.77
N ALA A 453 -3.23 -15.72 -3.58
CA ALA A 453 -3.62 -15.35 -4.94
C ALA A 453 -3.85 -16.57 -5.83
N GLU A 454 -2.96 -17.56 -5.78
CA GLU A 454 -3.06 -18.76 -6.63
C GLU A 454 -4.35 -19.55 -6.33
N TRP A 455 -4.77 -19.61 -5.07
CA TRP A 455 -5.95 -20.39 -4.67
C TRP A 455 -7.25 -19.98 -5.37
N PHE A 456 -7.46 -18.70 -5.66
CA PHE A 456 -8.67 -18.23 -6.36
C PHE A 456 -8.45 -18.00 -7.86
N LYS A 457 -7.20 -18.08 -8.33
CA LYS A 457 -6.89 -18.15 -9.76
C LYS A 457 -7.14 -19.55 -10.32
N GLU A 458 -7.17 -20.56 -9.46
CA GLU A 458 -7.61 -21.92 -9.79
C GLU A 458 -9.13 -22.05 -9.80
N HIS A 459 -9.63 -23.15 -10.40
CA HIS A 459 -11.04 -23.49 -10.32
C HIS A 459 -11.42 -23.85 -8.88
N CYS A 460 -12.60 -23.38 -8.45
CA CYS A 460 -13.13 -23.73 -7.14
C CYS A 460 -13.57 -25.20 -7.12
N PRO A 461 -13.20 -25.98 -6.08
CA PRO A 461 -13.66 -27.36 -5.93
C PRO A 461 -15.20 -27.46 -5.97
N PRO A 462 -15.79 -28.40 -6.72
CA PRO A 462 -17.24 -28.48 -6.91
C PRO A 462 -18.01 -28.78 -5.61
N ALA A 463 -17.37 -29.49 -4.68
CA ALA A 463 -17.91 -29.81 -3.35
C ALA A 463 -18.15 -28.58 -2.47
N TYR A 464 -17.51 -27.44 -2.75
CA TYR A 464 -17.68 -26.23 -1.94
C TYR A 464 -19.04 -25.58 -2.16
N PRO A 465 -19.68 -25.02 -1.11
CA PRO A 465 -21.01 -24.44 -1.21
C PRO A 465 -21.04 -23.17 -2.06
N VAL A 466 -22.23 -22.81 -2.53
CA VAL A 466 -22.48 -21.65 -3.43
C VAL A 466 -21.82 -20.37 -2.92
N LYS A 467 -21.89 -20.10 -1.61
CA LYS A 467 -21.30 -18.89 -1.01
C LYS A 467 -19.79 -18.76 -1.27
N VAL A 468 -19.07 -19.87 -1.31
CA VAL A 468 -17.61 -19.91 -1.54
C VAL A 468 -17.34 -19.77 -3.03
N ARG A 469 -18.08 -20.49 -3.87
CA ARG A 469 -17.98 -20.37 -5.34
C ARG A 469 -18.19 -18.93 -5.81
N VAL A 470 -19.17 -18.22 -5.24
CA VAL A 470 -19.41 -16.79 -5.51
C VAL A 470 -18.23 -15.92 -5.03
N SER A 471 -17.60 -16.24 -3.90
CA SER A 471 -16.43 -15.51 -3.42
C SER A 471 -15.21 -15.70 -4.33
N TYR A 472 -14.95 -16.90 -4.84
CA TYR A 472 -13.92 -17.15 -5.86
C TYR A 472 -14.15 -16.27 -7.10
N GLN A 473 -15.37 -16.29 -7.66
CA GLN A 473 -15.74 -15.46 -8.81
C GLN A 473 -15.54 -13.96 -8.57
N LYS A 474 -15.86 -13.47 -7.37
CA LYS A 474 -15.69 -12.05 -7.01
C LYS A 474 -14.23 -11.65 -6.85
N LEU A 475 -13.40 -12.51 -6.24
CA LEU A 475 -11.96 -12.28 -6.12
C LEU A 475 -11.31 -12.27 -7.51
N LEU A 476 -11.67 -13.24 -8.35
CA LEU A 476 -11.23 -13.32 -9.74
C LEU A 476 -11.67 -12.09 -10.55
N LYS A 477 -12.92 -11.62 -10.36
CA LYS A 477 -13.40 -10.36 -10.95
C LYS A 477 -12.53 -9.16 -10.54
N CYS A 478 -12.16 -9.08 -9.26
CA CYS A 478 -11.30 -8.00 -8.77
C CYS A 478 -9.89 -8.08 -9.39
N TYR A 479 -9.33 -9.28 -9.52
CA TYR A 479 -8.05 -9.53 -10.16
C TYR A 479 -8.07 -9.10 -11.63
N VAL A 480 -9.06 -9.56 -12.40
CA VAL A 480 -9.22 -9.20 -13.82
C VAL A 480 -9.39 -7.69 -14.01
N LEU A 481 -10.17 -7.01 -13.15
CA LEU A 481 -10.33 -5.56 -13.23
C LEU A 481 -9.04 -4.79 -12.90
N ASN A 482 -8.22 -5.30 -11.98
CA ASN A 482 -6.95 -4.65 -11.65
C ASN A 482 -5.98 -4.70 -12.84
N GLU A 483 -5.86 -5.86 -13.50
CA GLU A 483 -5.02 -6.03 -14.68
C GLU A 483 -5.56 -5.29 -15.91
N LEU A 484 -6.87 -5.35 -16.16
CA LEU A 484 -7.49 -4.70 -17.32
C LEU A 484 -7.30 -3.17 -17.30
N HIS A 485 -7.39 -2.57 -16.12
CA HIS A 485 -7.22 -1.13 -15.93
C HIS A 485 -5.81 -0.74 -15.51
N HIS A 486 -4.86 -1.69 -15.51
CA HIS A 486 -3.47 -1.41 -15.21
C HIS A 486 -2.90 -0.47 -16.27
N ARG A 487 -2.28 0.62 -15.79
CA ARG A 487 -1.52 1.54 -16.63
C ARG A 487 -0.11 1.61 -16.07
N PRO A 488 0.93 1.61 -16.93
CA PRO A 488 2.29 1.77 -16.46
C PRO A 488 2.39 3.05 -15.63
N PRO A 489 3.10 3.00 -14.48
CA PRO A 489 3.23 4.17 -13.62
C PRO A 489 3.93 5.28 -14.38
N LYS A 490 3.33 6.48 -14.42
CA LYS A 490 3.97 7.65 -15.03
C LYS A 490 5.24 7.98 -14.27
N SER A 491 6.33 8.27 -14.98
CA SER A 491 7.52 8.82 -14.35
C SER A 491 7.16 10.14 -13.66
N GLN A 492 7.53 10.27 -12.38
CA GLN A 492 7.26 11.44 -11.55
C GLN A 492 8.51 11.78 -10.74
N LYS A 493 8.69 13.06 -10.39
CA LYS A 493 9.77 13.47 -9.48
C LYS A 493 9.56 12.80 -8.11
N LYS A 494 10.55 12.05 -7.65
CA LYS A 494 10.53 11.38 -6.34
C LYS A 494 10.44 12.44 -5.23
N LYS A 495 9.39 12.39 -4.41
CA LYS A 495 9.19 13.23 -3.23
C LYS A 495 9.29 12.37 -1.98
N HIS A 496 10.32 12.60 -1.16
CA HIS A 496 10.57 11.82 0.06
C HIS A 496 10.13 12.60 1.29
N LEU A 497 8.87 12.44 1.71
CA LEU A 497 8.28 13.21 2.82
C LEU A 497 9.11 13.10 4.11
N PHE A 498 9.43 11.89 4.56
CA PHE A 498 10.17 11.69 5.81
C PHE A 498 11.62 12.17 5.75
N ARG A 499 12.26 12.11 4.58
CA ARG A 499 13.59 12.71 4.39
C ARG A 499 13.55 14.22 4.51
N SER A 500 12.50 14.85 3.96
CA SER A 500 12.28 16.29 4.11
C SER A 500 11.95 16.68 5.55
N LEU A 501 11.14 15.89 6.27
CA LEU A 501 10.83 16.15 7.68
C LEU A 501 12.06 15.97 8.57
N ALA A 502 12.81 14.88 8.41
CA ALA A 502 14.03 14.60 9.18
C ALA A 502 15.12 15.66 8.99
N ALA A 503 15.19 16.28 7.80
CA ALA A 503 16.10 17.39 7.53
C ALA A 503 15.76 18.66 8.33
N THR A 504 14.52 18.82 8.80
CA THR A 504 14.13 19.98 9.62
C THR A 504 14.57 19.82 11.07
N LYS A 505 14.83 20.92 11.79
CA LYS A 505 15.14 20.90 13.23
C LYS A 505 14.01 20.38 14.14
N PHE A 506 12.79 20.28 13.62
CA PHE A 506 11.60 19.94 14.40
C PHE A 506 11.37 18.43 14.54
N PHE A 507 12.15 17.60 13.85
CA PHE A 507 12.04 16.15 13.92
C PHE A 507 13.37 15.53 14.35
N GLN A 508 13.24 14.51 15.19
CA GLN A 508 14.34 13.65 15.64
C GLN A 508 14.00 12.19 15.35
N SER A 509 15.04 11.36 15.32
CA SER A 509 14.97 9.93 15.06
C SER A 509 15.31 9.14 16.32
N THR A 510 14.72 7.97 16.51
CA THR A 510 15.02 7.01 17.59
C THR A 510 14.55 5.63 17.13
N GLU A 511 14.94 4.59 17.85
CA GLU A 511 14.38 3.23 17.73
C GLU A 511 13.45 2.97 18.93
N LEU A 512 12.26 2.41 18.68
CA LEU A 512 11.27 2.09 19.71
C LEU A 512 10.52 0.80 19.36
N ASP A 513 9.99 0.13 20.37
CA ASP A 513 9.06 -0.98 20.21
C ASP A 513 7.80 -0.52 19.47
N TRP A 514 7.34 -1.32 18.51
CA TRP A 514 6.12 -1.08 17.75
C TRP A 514 4.89 -0.85 18.63
N VAL A 515 4.75 -1.57 19.74
CA VAL A 515 3.59 -1.41 20.65
C VAL A 515 3.62 -0.04 21.32
N GLU A 516 4.81 0.41 21.73
CA GLU A 516 5.01 1.75 22.29
C GLU A 516 4.59 2.81 21.28
N VAL A 517 5.07 2.70 20.03
CA VAL A 517 4.70 3.64 18.96
C VAL A 517 3.19 3.60 18.68
N GLY A 518 2.58 2.42 18.72
CA GLY A 518 1.15 2.25 18.56
C GLY A 518 0.34 3.00 19.63
N LEU A 519 0.73 2.88 20.90
CA LEU A 519 0.14 3.60 22.02
C LEU A 519 0.33 5.12 21.86
N GLN A 520 1.53 5.56 21.46
CA GLN A 520 1.82 6.97 21.20
C GLN A 520 0.91 7.54 20.08
N VAL A 521 0.77 6.84 18.96
CA VAL A 521 -0.09 7.28 17.83
C VAL A 521 -1.56 7.33 18.25
N CYS A 522 -2.02 6.39 19.07
CA CYS A 522 -3.39 6.40 19.60
C CYS A 522 -3.63 7.60 20.53
N ARG A 523 -2.71 7.84 21.49
CA ARG A 523 -2.76 8.99 22.42
C ARG A 523 -2.70 10.33 21.67
N GLN A 524 -1.78 10.46 20.71
CA GLN A 524 -1.66 11.63 19.84
C GLN A 524 -2.94 11.87 19.03
N GLY A 525 -3.49 10.83 18.39
CA GLY A 525 -4.73 10.92 17.62
C GLY A 525 -5.93 11.35 18.48
N TYR A 526 -6.06 10.78 19.68
CA TYR A 526 -7.08 11.18 20.66
C TYR A 526 -6.94 12.66 21.03
N ASN A 527 -5.75 13.08 21.47
CA ASN A 527 -5.47 14.45 21.87
C ASN A 527 -5.74 15.45 20.75
N MET A 528 -5.36 15.16 19.51
CA MET A 528 -5.61 16.04 18.37
C MET A 528 -7.11 16.22 18.07
N LEU A 529 -7.88 15.13 18.11
CA LEU A 529 -9.33 15.19 17.90
C LEU A 529 -10.02 15.91 19.06
N ASN A 530 -9.59 15.65 20.29
CA ASN A 530 -10.14 16.30 21.48
C ASN A 530 -9.83 17.80 21.49
N LEU A 531 -8.59 18.19 21.18
CA LEU A 531 -8.19 19.59 21.01
C LEU A 531 -9.03 20.29 19.94
N LEU A 532 -9.43 19.60 18.87
CA LEU A 532 -10.28 20.18 17.83
C LEU A 532 -11.72 20.41 18.31
N ILE A 533 -12.24 19.52 19.17
CA ILE A 533 -13.56 19.68 19.83
C ILE A 533 -13.51 20.90 20.76
N HIS A 534 -12.50 20.98 21.62
CA HIS A 534 -12.31 22.12 22.53
C HIS A 534 -12.05 23.44 21.79
N ARG A 535 -11.26 23.44 20.71
CA ARG A 535 -11.00 24.64 19.89
C ARG A 535 -12.26 25.20 19.23
N LYS A 536 -13.29 24.38 19.02
CA LYS A 536 -14.62 24.80 18.53
C LYS A 536 -15.58 25.20 19.66
N ASN A 537 -15.15 25.15 20.91
CA ASN A 537 -15.96 25.38 22.10
C ASN A 537 -17.20 24.47 22.10
N LEU A 538 -16.97 23.15 22.04
CA LEU A 538 -18.00 22.10 22.02
C LEU A 538 -17.94 21.26 23.31
N ASN A 539 -18.04 21.90 24.47
CA ASN A 539 -17.88 21.26 25.79
C ASN A 539 -18.98 20.23 26.14
N TYR A 540 -20.04 20.17 25.33
CA TYR A 540 -21.16 19.24 25.46
C TYR A 540 -20.99 17.95 24.64
N LEU A 541 -19.84 17.78 24.01
CA LEU A 541 -19.43 16.54 23.36
C LEU A 541 -18.25 15.94 24.11
N HIS A 542 -18.31 14.64 24.35
CA HIS A 542 -17.23 13.86 24.92
C HIS A 542 -16.73 12.85 23.87
N LEU A 543 -15.41 12.78 23.71
CA LEU A 543 -14.73 11.76 22.93
C LEU A 543 -14.12 10.78 23.93
N ASP A 544 -14.58 9.53 23.89
CA ASP A 544 -14.03 8.46 24.73
C ASP A 544 -12.74 7.87 24.10
N TYR A 545 -12.02 7.03 24.84
CA TYR A 545 -10.72 6.51 24.41
C TYR A 545 -10.82 5.45 23.30
N ASN A 546 -12.00 4.85 23.11
CA ASN A 546 -12.34 4.00 21.96
C ASN A 546 -12.89 4.80 20.75
N PHE A 547 -12.75 6.13 20.80
CA PHE A 547 -13.10 7.07 19.74
C PHE A 547 -14.60 7.11 19.41
N ASN A 548 -15.51 6.81 20.34
CA ASN A 548 -16.92 7.18 20.22
C ASN A 548 -17.10 8.65 20.60
N LEU A 549 -17.89 9.36 19.79
CA LEU A 549 -18.28 10.74 20.10
C LEU A 549 -19.70 10.72 20.64
N LYS A 550 -19.85 11.02 21.93
CA LYS A 550 -21.12 10.97 22.67
C LYS A 550 -21.51 12.38 23.13
N PRO A 551 -22.79 12.78 23.05
CA PRO A 551 -23.24 14.02 23.69
C PRO A 551 -23.34 13.81 25.20
N VAL A 552 -22.80 14.75 25.99
CA VAL A 552 -22.85 14.70 27.47
C VAL A 552 -24.27 14.99 27.99
N LYS A 553 -25.01 15.80 27.25
CA LYS A 553 -26.39 16.20 27.55
C LYS A 553 -27.22 16.24 26.27
N THR A 554 -28.54 16.28 26.40
CA THR A 554 -29.43 16.53 25.28
C THR A 554 -29.13 17.89 24.66
N LEU A 555 -28.80 17.91 23.36
CA LEU A 555 -28.33 19.10 22.67
C LEU A 555 -29.50 19.94 22.14
N THR A 556 -29.42 21.25 22.34
CA THR A 556 -30.32 22.21 21.67
C THR A 556 -30.12 22.19 20.15
N THR A 557 -31.09 22.71 19.40
CA THR A 557 -30.98 22.81 17.93
C THR A 557 -29.77 23.64 17.49
N LYS A 558 -29.40 24.69 18.24
CA LYS A 558 -28.20 25.52 18.00
C LYS A 558 -26.92 24.73 18.26
N GLU A 559 -26.82 24.04 19.40
CA GLU A 559 -25.67 23.20 19.74
C GLU A 559 -25.48 22.05 18.74
N ARG A 560 -26.59 21.41 18.31
CA ARG A 560 -26.59 20.35 17.29
C ARG A 560 -26.11 20.84 15.92
N LYS A 561 -26.57 22.02 15.48
CA LYS A 561 -26.09 22.63 14.23
C LYS A 561 -24.60 22.98 14.30
N LYS A 562 -24.13 23.50 15.44
CA LYS A 562 -22.71 23.88 15.65
C LYS A 562 -21.78 22.66 15.73
N SER A 563 -22.21 21.58 16.37
CA SER A 563 -21.41 20.37 16.62
C SER A 563 -21.39 19.37 15.48
N ARG A 564 -22.13 19.60 14.40
CA ARG A 564 -22.19 18.71 13.25
C ARG A 564 -20.84 18.68 12.51
N PHE A 565 -20.03 17.69 12.83
CA PHE A 565 -18.78 17.41 12.12
C PHE A 565 -19.05 16.81 10.73
N GLY A 566 -18.12 17.04 9.81
CA GLY A 566 -18.17 16.48 8.47
C GLY A 566 -17.41 15.15 8.36
N ASN A 567 -17.42 14.58 7.16
CA ASN A 567 -16.78 13.28 6.89
C ASN A 567 -15.28 13.25 7.20
N ALA A 568 -14.56 14.38 7.09
CA ALA A 568 -13.13 14.45 7.38
C ALA A 568 -12.81 14.04 8.84
N PHE A 569 -13.54 14.61 9.79
CA PHE A 569 -13.38 14.34 11.21
C PHE A 569 -13.77 12.90 11.54
N HIS A 570 -14.96 12.49 11.12
CA HIS A 570 -15.48 11.16 11.45
C HIS A 570 -14.69 10.04 10.77
N LEU A 571 -14.28 10.20 9.51
CA LEU A 571 -13.47 9.18 8.84
C LEU A 571 -12.09 9.04 9.48
N CYS A 572 -11.45 10.15 9.89
CA CYS A 572 -10.19 10.11 10.65
C CYS A 572 -10.38 9.39 11.99
N ARG A 573 -11.42 9.75 12.74
CA ARG A 573 -11.80 9.12 14.01
C ARG A 573 -11.98 7.60 13.87
N GLU A 574 -12.71 7.15 12.85
CA GLU A 574 -12.93 5.71 12.65
C GLU A 574 -11.65 4.96 12.22
N ILE A 575 -10.73 5.60 11.47
CA ILE A 575 -9.42 5.02 11.15
C ILE A 575 -8.57 4.86 12.41
N LEU A 576 -8.59 5.87 13.29
CA LEU A 576 -7.94 5.79 14.60
C LEU A 576 -8.57 4.70 15.47
N ARG A 577 -9.89 4.51 15.43
CA ARG A 577 -10.56 3.39 16.10
C ARG A 577 -10.06 2.02 15.61
N VAL A 578 -9.96 1.79 14.29
CA VAL A 578 -9.39 0.52 13.77
C VAL A 578 -7.96 0.33 14.28
N THR A 579 -7.17 1.40 14.27
CA THR A 579 -5.78 1.37 14.73
C THR A 579 -5.70 1.02 16.22
N LYS A 580 -6.53 1.65 17.05
CA LYS A 580 -6.65 1.38 18.49
C LYS A 580 -7.01 -0.08 18.76
N LEU A 581 -8.00 -0.64 18.06
CA LEU A 581 -8.36 -2.06 18.19
C LEU A 581 -7.19 -3.01 17.89
N VAL A 582 -6.38 -2.70 16.88
CA VAL A 582 -5.20 -3.50 16.51
C VAL A 582 -4.08 -3.35 17.55
N VAL A 583 -3.78 -2.12 17.98
CA VAL A 583 -2.76 -1.86 18.99
C VAL A 583 -3.14 -2.51 20.32
N ASP A 584 -4.38 -2.33 20.77
CA ASP A 584 -4.89 -2.91 22.03
C ASP A 584 -4.84 -4.43 22.03
N ALA A 585 -5.09 -5.08 20.89
CA ALA A 585 -4.94 -6.53 20.79
C ALA A 585 -3.49 -6.95 21.06
N ASN A 586 -2.50 -6.23 20.52
CA ASN A 586 -1.09 -6.49 20.79
C ASN A 586 -0.70 -6.12 22.22
N VAL A 587 -1.28 -5.07 22.81
CA VAL A 587 -1.08 -4.73 24.22
C VAL A 587 -1.56 -5.87 25.13
N GLN A 588 -2.74 -6.44 24.87
CA GLN A 588 -3.27 -7.57 25.64
C GLN A 588 -2.41 -8.84 25.53
N PHE A 589 -1.79 -9.07 24.37
CA PHE A 589 -0.79 -10.12 24.20
C PHE A 589 0.47 -9.86 25.03
N ARG A 590 0.97 -8.62 25.00
CA ARG A 590 2.17 -8.22 25.74
C ARG A 590 1.99 -8.17 27.26
N LEU A 591 0.77 -7.94 27.74
CA LEU A 591 0.41 -8.07 29.16
C LEU A 591 0.25 -9.54 29.61
N GLY A 592 0.24 -10.49 28.68
CA GLY A 592 0.02 -11.91 28.96
C GLY A 592 -1.42 -12.32 29.27
N ASN A 593 -2.38 -11.45 29.00
CA ASN A 593 -3.81 -11.77 29.14
C ASN A 593 -4.33 -12.65 27.99
N VAL A 594 -3.64 -12.65 26.85
CA VAL A 594 -4.05 -13.31 25.60
C VAL A 594 -2.86 -14.03 24.98
N ASP A 595 -3.07 -15.26 24.52
CA ASP A 595 -2.06 -16.07 23.82
C ASP A 595 -1.82 -15.59 22.37
N ALA A 596 -0.62 -15.81 21.81
CA ALA A 596 -0.27 -15.54 20.43
C ALA A 596 -1.28 -16.09 19.39
N PHE A 597 -1.83 -17.30 19.59
CA PHE A 597 -2.85 -17.86 18.69
C PHE A 597 -4.16 -17.07 18.76
N GLN A 598 -4.55 -16.63 19.95
CA GLN A 598 -5.73 -15.79 20.18
C GLN A 598 -5.52 -14.38 19.62
N LEU A 599 -4.31 -13.81 19.74
CA LEU A 599 -3.92 -12.56 19.09
C LEU A 599 -4.09 -12.67 17.57
N ALA A 600 -3.56 -13.74 16.96
CA ALA A 600 -3.67 -13.96 15.53
C ALA A 600 -5.13 -14.10 15.06
N ASP A 601 -5.97 -14.88 15.75
CA ASP A 601 -7.42 -14.97 15.46
C ASP A 601 -8.13 -13.62 15.70
N GLY A 602 -7.71 -12.86 16.71
CA GLY A 602 -8.19 -11.52 17.01
C GLY A 602 -7.92 -10.53 15.88
N LEU A 603 -6.67 -10.47 15.39
CA LEU A 603 -6.29 -9.65 14.24
C LEU A 603 -7.04 -10.07 12.97
N GLN A 604 -7.18 -11.38 12.74
CA GLN A 604 -8.00 -11.90 11.63
C GLN A 604 -9.44 -11.42 11.75
N TYR A 605 -10.01 -11.46 12.96
CA TYR A 605 -11.37 -11.03 13.23
C TYR A 605 -11.54 -9.53 12.98
N ILE A 606 -10.62 -8.69 13.49
CA ILE A 606 -10.60 -7.24 13.27
C ILE A 606 -10.65 -6.92 11.78
N PHE A 607 -9.67 -7.42 11.00
CA PHE A 607 -9.57 -7.10 9.58
C PHE A 607 -10.71 -7.70 8.73
N SER A 608 -11.33 -8.78 9.19
CA SER A 608 -12.51 -9.36 8.54
C SER A 608 -13.82 -8.61 8.84
N HIS A 609 -13.90 -7.94 10.00
CA HIS A 609 -15.15 -7.35 10.52
C HIS A 609 -15.04 -5.85 10.82
N VAL A 610 -14.14 -5.11 10.14
CA VAL A 610 -14.04 -3.65 10.27
C VAL A 610 -15.38 -2.94 10.08
N GLY A 611 -16.25 -3.42 9.18
CA GLY A 611 -17.58 -2.84 8.98
C GLY A 611 -18.56 -3.03 10.15
N GLN A 612 -18.29 -3.97 11.05
CA GLN A 612 -19.09 -4.22 12.25
C GLN A 612 -18.47 -3.54 13.48
N LEU A 613 -17.15 -3.63 13.63
CA LEU A 613 -16.41 -3.04 14.75
C LEU A 613 -16.29 -1.51 14.63
N THR A 614 -16.42 -0.98 13.42
CA THR A 614 -16.37 0.46 13.14
C THR A 614 -17.53 0.94 12.27
N GLY A 615 -17.71 2.25 12.20
CA GLY A 615 -18.71 2.92 11.37
C GLY A 615 -18.16 3.54 10.09
N MET A 616 -16.94 3.19 9.64
CA MET A 616 -16.26 3.86 8.52
C MET A 616 -17.10 3.98 7.24
N TYR A 617 -17.89 2.94 6.93
CA TYR A 617 -18.74 2.89 5.74
C TYR A 617 -19.81 3.99 5.70
N ARG A 618 -20.22 4.52 6.86
CA ARG A 618 -21.19 5.62 6.97
C ARG A 618 -20.62 6.94 6.43
N TYR A 619 -19.32 7.16 6.61
CA TYR A 619 -18.63 8.40 6.22
C TYR A 619 -17.95 8.28 4.85
N LYS A 620 -17.74 7.05 4.36
CA LYS A 620 -17.31 6.77 2.98
C LYS A 620 -17.80 5.41 2.49
N TYR A 621 -18.95 5.39 1.82
CA TYR A 621 -19.61 4.14 1.39
C TYR A 621 -18.82 3.31 0.37
N ARG A 622 -17.93 3.92 -0.43
CA ARG A 622 -17.06 3.18 -1.37
C ARG A 622 -16.20 2.12 -0.68
N LEU A 623 -15.98 2.25 0.63
CA LEU A 623 -15.31 1.26 1.48
C LEU A 623 -15.98 -0.12 1.47
N MET A 624 -17.27 -0.20 1.12
CA MET A 624 -17.96 -1.49 0.97
C MET A 624 -17.27 -2.42 -0.03
N ARG A 625 -16.45 -1.90 -0.95
CA ARG A 625 -15.56 -2.70 -1.80
C ARG A 625 -14.58 -3.53 -0.97
N GLN A 626 -13.88 -2.93 -0.02
CA GLN A 626 -12.93 -3.60 0.87
C GLN A 626 -13.63 -4.58 1.81
N ILE A 627 -14.74 -4.17 2.44
CA ILE A 627 -15.49 -5.02 3.38
C ILE A 627 -15.96 -6.31 2.68
N ARG A 628 -16.49 -6.20 1.45
CA ARG A 628 -16.88 -7.38 0.66
C ARG A 628 -15.69 -8.25 0.30
N MET A 629 -14.56 -7.65 -0.10
CA MET A 629 -13.33 -8.37 -0.43
C MET A 629 -12.79 -9.15 0.78
N CYS A 630 -12.76 -8.56 1.98
CA CYS A 630 -12.37 -9.26 3.20
C CYS A 630 -13.31 -10.42 3.54
N LYS A 631 -14.62 -10.25 3.30
CA LYS A 631 -15.61 -11.34 3.46
C LYS A 631 -15.34 -12.49 2.48
N ASP A 632 -15.03 -12.17 1.22
CA ASP A 632 -14.71 -13.16 0.20
C ASP A 632 -13.39 -13.89 0.51
N LEU A 633 -12.35 -13.18 0.97
CA LEU A 633 -11.10 -13.77 1.47
C LEU A 633 -11.33 -14.66 2.69
N LYS A 634 -12.20 -14.25 3.63
CA LYS A 634 -12.58 -15.08 4.78
C LYS A 634 -13.19 -16.41 4.34
N HIS A 635 -14.08 -16.39 3.35
CA HIS A 635 -14.67 -17.62 2.81
C HIS A 635 -13.61 -18.52 2.15
N LEU A 636 -12.72 -17.93 1.34
CA LEU A 636 -11.61 -18.64 0.68
C LEU A 636 -10.72 -19.36 1.71
N ILE A 637 -10.25 -18.62 2.71
CA ILE A 637 -9.32 -19.11 3.74
C ILE A 637 -9.99 -20.16 4.61
N TYR A 638 -11.20 -19.88 5.13
CA TYR A 638 -11.84 -20.77 6.11
C TYR A 638 -12.21 -22.14 5.53
N TYR A 639 -12.55 -22.20 4.23
CA TYR A 639 -12.89 -23.47 3.58
C TYR A 639 -11.67 -24.32 3.22
N ARG A 640 -10.48 -23.72 3.06
CA ARG A 640 -9.23 -24.47 2.96
C ARG A 640 -8.66 -24.83 4.34
N PHE A 641 -8.82 -23.94 5.33
CA PHE A 641 -8.29 -24.10 6.69
C PHE A 641 -9.04 -25.13 7.54
N ASN A 642 -10.39 -25.07 7.52
CA ASN A 642 -11.26 -25.97 8.29
C ASN A 642 -11.59 -27.23 7.48
N THR A 643 -10.56 -27.99 7.12
CA THR A 643 -10.65 -29.24 6.35
C THR A 643 -10.04 -30.39 7.13
N GLY A 644 -10.54 -31.60 6.90
CA GLY A 644 -10.12 -32.82 7.60
C GLY A 644 -10.50 -32.78 9.09
N PRO A 645 -9.55 -32.95 10.03
CA PRO A 645 -9.85 -33.01 11.46
C PRO A 645 -10.17 -31.63 12.09
N VAL A 646 -9.94 -30.54 11.37
CA VAL A 646 -10.15 -29.17 11.88
C VAL A 646 -11.62 -28.75 11.67
N GLY A 647 -12.36 -28.63 12.78
CA GLY A 647 -13.77 -28.27 12.78
C GLY A 647 -14.09 -26.78 12.51
N LYS A 648 -15.39 -26.46 12.47
CA LYS A 648 -15.88 -25.08 12.41
C LYS A 648 -15.78 -24.43 13.79
N GLY A 649 -15.25 -23.21 13.85
CA GLY A 649 -15.11 -22.45 15.10
C GLY A 649 -14.10 -21.30 14.97
N PRO A 650 -13.94 -20.48 16.02
CA PRO A 650 -12.80 -19.55 16.13
C PRO A 650 -11.46 -20.30 16.17
N GLY A 651 -10.34 -19.59 15.99
CA GLY A 651 -8.99 -20.17 15.96
C GLY A 651 -8.32 -20.15 14.58
N CYS A 652 -8.74 -19.26 13.67
CA CYS A 652 -8.08 -19.08 12.38
C CYS A 652 -7.32 -17.75 12.39
N GLY A 653 -6.00 -17.79 12.61
CA GLY A 653 -5.16 -16.60 12.73
C GLY A 653 -4.52 -16.07 11.43
N PHE A 654 -4.96 -16.51 10.26
CA PHE A 654 -4.30 -16.19 8.98
C PHE A 654 -4.67 -14.81 8.40
N TRP A 655 -4.20 -13.73 9.06
CA TRP A 655 -4.67 -12.36 8.82
C TRP A 655 -4.00 -11.59 7.67
N ALA A 656 -2.86 -12.06 7.15
CA ALA A 656 -2.08 -11.36 6.13
C ALA A 656 -2.90 -10.90 4.91
N PRO A 657 -3.78 -11.74 4.31
CA PRO A 657 -4.58 -11.33 3.14
C PRO A 657 -5.52 -10.16 3.42
N MET A 658 -6.19 -10.15 4.58
CA MET A 658 -7.13 -9.08 4.95
C MET A 658 -6.40 -7.81 5.35
N TRP A 659 -5.29 -7.92 6.07
CA TRP A 659 -4.41 -6.81 6.42
C TRP A 659 -3.97 -6.02 5.18
N ARG A 660 -3.54 -6.71 4.12
CA ARG A 660 -3.17 -6.11 2.83
C ARG A 660 -4.30 -5.29 2.19
N VAL A 661 -5.54 -5.77 2.26
CA VAL A 661 -6.70 -5.02 1.72
C VAL A 661 -6.85 -3.67 2.41
N TRP A 662 -6.63 -3.61 3.72
CA TRP A 662 -6.72 -2.37 4.50
C TRP A 662 -5.53 -1.45 4.29
N LEU A 663 -4.31 -1.98 4.12
CA LEU A 663 -3.15 -1.17 3.75
C LEU A 663 -3.30 -0.52 2.36
N PHE A 664 -3.77 -1.27 1.36
CA PHE A 664 -4.04 -0.69 0.04
C PHE A 664 -5.20 0.31 0.06
N PHE A 665 -6.17 0.15 0.97
CA PHE A 665 -7.16 1.19 1.22
C PHE A 665 -6.53 2.45 1.80
N LEU A 666 -5.66 2.31 2.81
CA LEU A 666 -4.96 3.42 3.44
C LEU A 666 -4.09 4.18 2.42
N ARG A 667 -3.32 3.47 1.59
CA ARG A 667 -2.55 4.06 0.49
C ARG A 667 -3.37 4.99 -0.40
N GLY A 668 -4.63 4.63 -0.68
CA GLY A 668 -5.55 5.46 -1.48
C GLY A 668 -6.28 6.55 -0.70
N ILE A 669 -6.54 6.35 0.60
CA ILE A 669 -7.32 7.31 1.41
C ILE A 669 -6.45 8.43 1.97
N VAL A 670 -5.17 8.17 2.22
CA VAL A 670 -4.22 9.09 2.81
C VAL A 670 -4.20 10.45 2.08
N PRO A 671 -3.93 10.56 0.77
CA PRO A 671 -3.92 11.86 0.09
C PRO A 671 -5.28 12.57 0.10
N LEU A 672 -6.38 11.81 0.13
CA LEU A 672 -7.73 12.39 0.21
C LEU A 672 -7.97 13.01 1.59
N LEU A 673 -7.61 12.29 2.66
CA LEU A 673 -7.78 12.76 4.04
C LEU A 673 -6.82 13.89 4.38
N GLU A 674 -5.58 13.86 3.91
CA GLU A 674 -4.65 14.98 4.09
C GLU A 674 -5.22 16.28 3.53
N ARG A 675 -5.83 16.22 2.34
CA ARG A 675 -6.50 17.38 1.74
C ARG A 675 -7.72 17.81 2.56
N TRP A 676 -8.56 16.86 2.99
CA TRP A 676 -9.77 17.16 3.74
C TRP A 676 -9.48 17.74 5.14
N LEU A 677 -8.52 17.16 5.86
CA LEU A 677 -8.06 17.63 7.16
C LEU A 677 -7.28 18.94 7.02
N GLY A 678 -6.45 19.08 5.98
CA GLY A 678 -5.79 20.35 5.65
C GLY A 678 -6.80 21.49 5.46
N ASN A 679 -7.84 21.28 4.65
CA ASN A 679 -8.91 22.27 4.44
C ASN A 679 -9.72 22.53 5.72
N LEU A 680 -9.95 21.50 6.55
CA LEU A 680 -10.64 21.64 7.83
C LEU A 680 -9.86 22.52 8.80
N LEU A 681 -8.54 22.30 8.90
CA LEU A 681 -7.63 23.05 9.76
C LEU A 681 -7.43 24.48 9.26
N ALA A 682 -7.18 24.66 7.96
CA ALA A 682 -7.06 25.99 7.35
C ALA A 682 -8.32 26.82 7.63
N ARG A 683 -9.51 26.26 7.40
CA ARG A 683 -10.78 26.92 7.72
C ARG A 683 -10.97 27.23 9.21
N GLN A 684 -10.40 26.42 10.09
CA GLN A 684 -10.50 26.62 11.54
C GLN A 684 -9.55 27.71 12.04
N PHE A 685 -8.37 27.87 11.43
CA PHE A 685 -7.37 28.86 11.82
C PHE A 685 -7.52 30.19 11.06
N GLU A 686 -7.77 30.14 9.75
CA GLU A 686 -7.86 31.31 8.85
C GLU A 686 -9.31 31.81 8.70
N GLY A 687 -10.30 30.99 9.07
CA GLY A 687 -11.72 31.29 8.90
C GLY A 687 -12.27 30.88 7.53
N ARG A 688 -13.57 31.14 7.31
CA ARG A 688 -14.21 30.93 6.01
C ARG A 688 -14.16 32.22 5.19
N GLN A 689 -13.65 32.12 3.96
CA GLN A 689 -13.83 33.16 2.95
C GLN A 689 -15.34 33.35 2.68
N ARG A 690 -15.81 34.60 2.69
CA ARG A 690 -17.24 34.96 2.62
C ARG A 690 -17.77 34.99 1.18
N GLU A 691 -16.92 35.29 0.21
CA GLU A 691 -17.28 35.39 -1.20
C GLU A 691 -16.78 34.16 -1.97
N TRP A 692 -17.71 33.30 -2.35
CA TRP A 692 -17.47 32.24 -3.33
C TRP A 692 -18.52 32.40 -4.44
N PRO A 693 -18.12 32.42 -5.72
CA PRO A 693 -19.06 32.31 -6.82
C PRO A 693 -19.83 30.99 -6.66
N LYS A 694 -21.12 31.07 -6.32
CA LYS A 694 -21.96 29.87 -6.19
C LYS A 694 -22.21 29.31 -7.58
N GLN A 695 -21.54 28.21 -7.92
CA GLN A 695 -21.85 27.46 -9.13
C GLN A 695 -23.17 26.71 -8.88
N SER A 696 -24.25 27.12 -9.55
CA SER A 696 -25.54 26.45 -9.38
C SER A 696 -25.46 25.02 -9.95
N GLN A 697 -25.90 24.04 -9.18
CA GLN A 697 -25.70 22.61 -9.48
C GLN A 697 -26.76 22.03 -10.42
N ASN A 698 -27.84 22.76 -10.70
CA ASN A 698 -28.95 22.27 -11.50
C ASN A 698 -28.99 23.03 -12.82
N ARG A 699 -28.71 22.37 -13.95
CA ARG A 699 -28.59 22.99 -15.28
C ARG A 699 -29.85 23.77 -15.69
N GLU A 700 -31.02 23.26 -15.35
CA GLU A 700 -32.32 23.89 -15.65
C GLU A 700 -32.56 25.15 -14.82
N LEU A 701 -32.35 25.10 -13.51
CA LEU A 701 -32.42 26.31 -12.67
C LEU A 701 -31.29 27.29 -12.99
N LYS A 702 -30.12 26.82 -13.45
CA LYS A 702 -29.04 27.67 -13.94
C LYS A 702 -29.47 28.40 -15.21
N ALA A 703 -30.03 27.69 -16.18
CA ALA A 703 -30.55 28.31 -17.39
C ALA A 703 -31.65 29.31 -17.04
N ILE A 704 -32.65 28.94 -16.22
CA ILE A 704 -33.74 29.85 -15.87
C ILE A 704 -33.25 31.05 -15.07
N LEU A 705 -32.42 30.88 -14.04
CA LEU A 705 -31.90 32.00 -13.23
C LEU A 705 -30.90 32.86 -14.01
N ILE A 706 -29.93 32.27 -14.70
CA ILE A 706 -28.94 33.02 -15.47
C ILE A 706 -29.62 33.71 -16.65
N TRP A 707 -30.47 33.02 -17.40
CA TRP A 707 -31.23 33.63 -18.49
C TRP A 707 -32.15 34.73 -17.96
N SER A 708 -32.83 34.54 -16.82
CA SER A 708 -33.64 35.61 -16.20
C SER A 708 -32.78 36.80 -15.75
N PHE A 709 -31.60 36.55 -15.14
CA PHE A 709 -30.70 37.60 -14.64
C PHE A 709 -30.01 38.35 -15.79
N GLU A 710 -29.56 37.63 -16.81
CA GLU A 710 -28.95 38.17 -18.03
C GLU A 710 -30.00 38.92 -18.88
N LEU A 711 -31.22 38.39 -18.99
CA LEU A 711 -32.34 39.07 -19.68
C LEU A 711 -32.74 40.34 -18.92
N LEU A 712 -32.85 40.30 -17.59
CA LEU A 712 -33.05 41.51 -16.76
C LEU A 712 -31.90 42.50 -16.91
N SER A 713 -30.66 42.03 -16.96
CA SER A 713 -29.48 42.88 -17.15
C SER A 713 -29.48 43.51 -18.56
N CYS A 714 -29.83 42.76 -19.60
CA CYS A 714 -30.00 43.26 -20.98
C CYS A 714 -31.15 44.27 -21.08
N MET A 715 -32.29 44.01 -20.44
CA MET A 715 -33.42 44.94 -20.38
C MET A 715 -33.04 46.23 -19.63
N MET A 716 -32.21 46.14 -18.59
CA MET A 716 -31.67 47.32 -17.91
C MET A 716 -30.69 48.11 -18.79
N SER A 717 -29.89 47.44 -19.63
CA SER A 717 -29.05 48.10 -20.64
C SER A 717 -29.86 48.80 -21.74
N LEU A 718 -31.02 48.26 -22.13
CA LEU A 718 -31.96 48.94 -23.04
C LEU A 718 -32.53 50.24 -22.46
N MET A 719 -32.71 50.34 -21.14
CA MET A 719 -33.09 51.60 -20.49
C MET A 719 -32.00 52.69 -20.57
N GLN A 720 -30.75 52.31 -20.79
CA GLN A 720 -29.63 53.25 -20.99
C GLN A 720 -29.68 53.95 -22.37
N CYS A 721 -30.42 53.41 -23.34
CA CYS A 721 -30.68 54.05 -24.63
C CYS A 721 -31.79 55.13 -24.57
N GLN A 722 -32.48 55.32 -23.45
CA GLN A 722 -33.43 56.43 -23.29
C GLN A 722 -32.68 57.72 -22.97
N ARG A 723 -32.79 58.71 -23.87
CA ARG A 723 -32.24 60.06 -23.70
C ARG A 723 -32.71 60.69 -22.37
N VAL A 724 -31.74 61.33 -21.73
CA VAL A 724 -31.77 62.11 -20.49
C VAL A 724 -33.11 62.79 -20.20
N SER A 725 -33.71 62.41 -19.08
CA SER A 725 -34.56 63.20 -18.16
C SER A 725 -35.80 62.42 -17.70
N SER A 726 -35.59 61.37 -16.90
CA SER A 726 -36.54 61.00 -15.87
C SER A 726 -35.83 60.19 -14.79
N LYS A 727 -35.75 60.77 -13.58
CA LYS A 727 -35.15 60.20 -12.38
C LYS A 727 -35.53 58.72 -12.21
N ILE A 728 -34.53 57.86 -12.01
CA ILE A 728 -34.37 56.54 -11.31
C ILE A 728 -35.61 55.73 -10.81
N LYS A 729 -36.83 56.28 -10.78
CA LYS A 729 -38.08 55.61 -10.37
C LYS A 729 -38.72 54.70 -11.43
N ARG A 730 -38.42 54.82 -12.74
CA ARG A 730 -39.05 53.98 -13.78
C ARG A 730 -38.61 52.50 -13.74
N GLY A 731 -37.38 52.21 -13.28
CA GLY A 731 -36.89 50.83 -13.18
C GLY A 731 -37.65 49.94 -12.19
N ARG A 732 -38.37 50.51 -11.22
CA ARG A 732 -39.20 49.72 -10.29
C ARG A 732 -40.60 49.40 -10.84
N TYR A 733 -41.15 50.20 -11.76
CA TYR A 733 -42.51 49.97 -12.26
C TYR A 733 -42.66 48.70 -13.09
N CYS A 734 -41.58 48.25 -13.75
CA CYS A 734 -41.57 46.95 -14.44
C CYS A 734 -41.52 45.77 -13.44
N SER A 735 -40.97 45.97 -12.23
CA SER A 735 -40.93 44.92 -11.19
C SER A 735 -42.28 44.69 -10.50
N THR A 736 -43.18 45.68 -10.50
CA THR A 736 -44.48 45.60 -9.83
C THR A 736 -45.53 44.86 -10.67
N LEU A 737 -45.42 44.88 -12.02
CA LEU A 737 -46.33 44.11 -12.89
C LEU A 737 -46.11 42.59 -12.78
N VAL A 738 -44.92 42.15 -12.35
CA VAL A 738 -44.59 40.72 -12.18
C VAL A 738 -44.98 40.19 -10.77
N ARG A 739 -45.33 41.08 -9.83
CA ARG A 739 -45.72 40.69 -8.46
C ARG A 739 -47.22 40.50 -8.23
N HIS A 740 -48.08 40.90 -9.17
CA HIS A 740 -49.52 40.64 -9.12
C HIS A 740 -49.98 39.86 -10.36
N GLY A 741 -49.64 38.59 -10.41
CA GLY A 741 -50.20 37.59 -11.31
C GLY A 741 -50.30 36.28 -10.54
N GLY A 742 -51.46 36.06 -9.92
CA GLY A 742 -51.73 34.92 -9.06
C GLY A 742 -51.65 33.59 -9.78
N VAL A 743 -51.47 32.55 -8.96
CA VAL A 743 -51.60 31.13 -9.30
C VAL A 743 -52.86 30.90 -10.14
N GLY A 744 -52.70 30.69 -11.43
CA GLY A 744 -53.77 30.34 -12.37
C GLY A 744 -53.28 29.27 -13.32
N LYS A 745 -53.79 28.05 -13.14
CA LYS A 745 -53.73 26.98 -14.13
C LYS A 745 -54.21 27.52 -15.47
N LEU A 746 -53.37 27.49 -16.49
CA LEU A 746 -53.80 27.58 -17.88
C LEU A 746 -53.15 26.43 -18.66
N ILE A 747 -53.97 25.40 -18.81
CA ILE A 747 -53.85 24.34 -19.80
C ILE A 747 -53.89 25.03 -21.17
N TYR A 748 -52.86 24.86 -21.98
CA TYR A 748 -53.00 24.97 -23.43
C TYR A 748 -52.31 23.79 -24.11
N HIS A 749 -53.14 23.05 -24.83
CA HIS A 749 -52.80 21.98 -25.73
C HIS A 749 -51.89 22.47 -26.87
N GLY A 750 -50.89 21.65 -27.18
CA GLY A 750 -50.67 21.10 -28.52
C GLY A 750 -50.56 22.04 -29.73
N ARG A 751 -49.37 21.96 -30.36
CA ARG A 751 -49.05 22.04 -31.79
C ARG A 751 -48.08 23.18 -32.19
N SER A 752 -47.19 22.79 -33.10
CA SER A 752 -46.17 23.54 -33.84
C SER A 752 -44.93 24.00 -33.06
N LEU A 753 -44.08 23.04 -32.69
CA LEU A 753 -42.66 23.24 -32.36
C LEU A 753 -41.80 22.82 -33.58
N ASP A 754 -42.28 23.17 -34.77
CA ASP A 754 -41.53 23.12 -36.02
C ASP A 754 -41.54 24.55 -36.58
N TYR A 755 -40.43 24.97 -37.18
CA TYR A 755 -40.14 26.35 -37.61
C TYR A 755 -39.67 27.30 -36.51
N LEU A 756 -38.42 27.12 -36.06
CA LEU A 756 -37.44 28.20 -35.81
C LEU A 756 -36.09 27.60 -35.39
N TRP A 757 -35.60 26.62 -36.15
CA TRP A 757 -34.22 26.10 -36.07
C TRP A 757 -33.47 26.27 -37.41
N GLN A 758 -33.70 27.42 -38.06
CA GLN A 758 -32.92 27.87 -39.19
C GLN A 758 -32.75 29.39 -39.07
N LEU A 759 -31.68 29.79 -38.40
CA LEU A 759 -30.73 30.83 -38.84
C LEU A 759 -29.82 31.17 -37.66
N ARG A 760 -28.52 31.00 -37.92
CA ARG A 760 -27.37 31.38 -37.09
C ARG A 760 -27.62 32.64 -36.25
N ILE A 761 -27.38 32.53 -34.94
CA ILE A 761 -26.28 33.17 -34.18
C ILE A 761 -26.10 32.38 -32.88
#